data_AF-A0A955M8Y0-F1
#
_entry.id   AF-A0A955M8Y0-F1
#
_cell.length_a   1.000
_cell.length_b   1.000
_cell.length_c   1.000
_cell.angle_alpha   90.00
_cell.angle_beta   90.00
_cell.angle_gamma   90.00
#
_symmetry.space_group_name_H-M   'P 1'
#
loop_
_entity.id
_entity.type
_entity.pdbx_description
1 polymer ?
#
loop_
_entity_poly.entity_id
_entity_poly.type
_entity_poly.pdbx_seq_one_letter_code
_entity_poly.pdbx_strand_id
1 'polypeptide(L)'
;MSISRDTFDPAKNYKRIRYHQDRDLLDSELNEQQELINLERRKIADILFKEGSILSGLDVTVLDNVLTLTPGMVYIDGHVEAVAGATLTYDPATTSGADYVYAELLKYNYGYTQDPSLINPATGEPTAEREKWVLALKTTDTTGLTLPNNVTERKVVPIYKFDRETGDVTATVQEKSNLYLRDLLGTLPGSRITVSSITEDQLSFAAAEGLNSLLQNLAERTFDQAGSYLVSGFDSFIGSVDDTDVEVITNAGRAYIQGFRHQRDLPTSTLVPKSVAIKSVRGEQKTYNISQRRYPVNSTPLKETTQVEAIVEMTANVTRGSVGGGEDLLDPNPVVDILEVSQGATIFQEGIDWQQSGNHVDWIGSGNEPAIGTTYTVRWTYTKQMIKGEDYVDGGWFGITAHPTAGTYHYVVTAFDGSGETAFNSGSVLLRMTLAGEMNRLSWLPVNGANGYRVYRATTNGSRTDFQRIKELGSEAISYIDDAVDEPVASNPPASTSAAVSMSTTQIELGNLNVVNFGRGALGDEPVNGSNCSIDYDYFLGRKDIIYATTREIKRLEGAPADFPKLPIVPEDTLGLCSIDCPPNSTDMTIRNFGLTRITMDQIHDIIKDVEDLKYNDAQYQMNNELQNRDAQSKKGIYSDDFSNTAQSDIYHAEWDARVNELGKFASPDRSAISTALEVDSGSSDASFFGSLALLPGNETVLVEQNDWSEERNINPYAVFDKPPAMLQITPNLGRRGQTGIAVTGINFTPSKSGIVLRCDGQVMASNLISDEAGRVSASFTIPTNARNGNRIVEMADGVYSARASLQI
;
A
#
# COMPACT_ATOMS: atom_id res chain seq x y z
N MET A 1 0.75 -85.90 59.39
CA MET A 1 1.18 -85.30 58.11
C MET A 1 -0.04 -84.58 57.58
N SER A 2 -0.12 -83.25 57.73
CA SER A 2 -1.10 -82.45 56.99
C SER A 2 -0.68 -82.49 55.53
N ILE A 3 -1.51 -83.07 54.68
CA ILE A 3 -1.30 -83.08 53.24
C ILE A 3 -2.25 -82.01 52.70
N SER A 4 -1.76 -80.78 52.56
CA SER A 4 -2.42 -79.79 51.71
C SER A 4 -2.07 -80.15 50.26
N ARG A 5 -3.08 -80.28 49.39
CA ARG A 5 -2.86 -80.61 47.99
C ARG A 5 -3.16 -79.40 47.13
N ASP A 6 -2.18 -78.97 46.34
CA ASP A 6 -2.38 -78.00 45.28
C ASP A 6 -2.38 -78.72 43.92
N THR A 7 -3.47 -78.58 43.17
CA THR A 7 -3.64 -79.17 41.83
C THR A 7 -3.53 -78.17 40.71
N PHE A 8 -3.28 -76.90 41.03
CA PHE A 8 -3.23 -75.83 40.06
C PHE A 8 -2.08 -76.04 39.05
N ASP A 9 -2.42 -75.92 37.77
CA ASP A 9 -1.46 -75.99 36.67
C ASP A 9 -1.74 -74.84 35.69
N PRO A 10 -0.89 -73.80 35.66
CA PRO A 10 -1.09 -72.64 34.79
C PRO A 10 -1.05 -73.00 33.30
N ALA A 11 -0.41 -74.12 32.91
CA ALA A 11 -0.35 -74.55 31.51
C ALA A 11 -1.68 -75.08 30.98
N LYS A 12 -2.59 -75.53 31.86
CA LYS A 12 -3.91 -76.05 31.48
C LYS A 12 -4.97 -74.96 31.22
N ASN A 13 -4.67 -73.70 31.57
CA ASN A 13 -5.50 -72.52 31.30
C ASN A 13 -6.96 -72.65 31.77
N TYR A 14 -7.20 -73.31 32.91
CA TYR A 14 -8.50 -73.25 33.57
C TYR A 14 -8.79 -71.82 34.06
N LYS A 15 -10.06 -71.42 34.13
CA LYS A 15 -10.49 -70.05 34.48
C LYS A 15 -11.42 -69.98 35.68
N ARG A 16 -12.04 -71.11 36.05
CA ARG A 16 -13.01 -71.19 37.14
C ARG A 16 -13.17 -72.64 37.58
N ILE A 17 -13.30 -72.84 38.89
CA ILE A 17 -13.76 -74.09 39.50
C ILE A 17 -15.28 -74.01 39.70
N ARG A 18 -15.98 -75.10 39.35
CA ARG A 18 -17.43 -75.22 39.55
C ARG A 18 -17.69 -76.22 40.66
N TYR A 19 -18.13 -75.72 41.81
CA TYR A 19 -18.55 -76.55 42.93
C TYR A 19 -19.87 -77.27 42.62
N HIS A 20 -19.98 -78.50 43.08
CA HIS A 20 -21.17 -79.34 42.95
C HIS A 20 -21.92 -79.37 44.28
N GLN A 21 -23.23 -79.14 44.26
CA GLN A 21 -24.04 -78.99 45.49
C GLN A 21 -24.16 -80.31 46.29
N ASP A 22 -23.95 -81.45 45.65
CA ASP A 22 -24.03 -82.79 46.24
C ASP A 22 -22.71 -83.29 46.87
N ARG A 23 -21.67 -82.45 46.90
CA ARG A 23 -20.33 -82.81 47.36
C ARG A 23 -19.78 -81.80 48.37
N ASP A 24 -19.01 -82.30 49.33
CA ASP A 24 -18.25 -81.46 50.25
C ASP A 24 -17.09 -80.80 49.49
N LEU A 25 -16.78 -79.55 49.83
CA LEU A 25 -15.64 -78.84 49.25
C LEU A 25 -14.33 -79.41 49.79
N LEU A 26 -13.38 -79.65 48.87
CA LEU A 26 -12.02 -80.05 49.22
C LEU A 26 -11.11 -78.82 49.34
N ASP A 27 -10.10 -78.93 50.21
CA ASP A 27 -9.04 -77.92 50.38
C ASP A 27 -8.30 -77.64 49.06
N SER A 28 -8.04 -78.69 48.26
CA SER A 28 -7.39 -78.54 46.95
C SER A 28 -8.18 -77.68 45.97
N GLU A 29 -9.51 -77.72 46.02
CA GLU A 29 -10.37 -76.91 45.14
C GLU A 29 -10.40 -75.44 45.57
N LEU A 30 -10.23 -75.15 46.86
CA LEU A 30 -10.15 -73.79 47.37
C LEU A 30 -8.75 -73.18 47.12
N ASN A 31 -7.70 -73.97 47.28
CA ASN A 31 -6.33 -73.56 46.95
C ASN A 31 -6.20 -73.27 45.44
N GLU A 32 -6.72 -74.16 44.58
CA GLU A 32 -6.72 -73.94 43.12
C GLU A 32 -7.58 -72.72 42.72
N GLN A 33 -8.68 -72.43 43.44
CA GLN A 33 -9.45 -71.21 43.23
C GLN A 33 -8.62 -69.95 43.55
N GLN A 34 -7.88 -69.96 44.66
CA GLN A 34 -7.04 -68.85 45.08
C GLN A 34 -5.95 -68.56 44.06
N GLU A 35 -5.26 -69.60 43.58
CA GLU A 35 -4.21 -69.48 42.56
C GLU A 35 -4.76 -68.98 41.21
N LEU A 36 -5.94 -69.44 40.79
CA LEU A 36 -6.60 -68.94 39.58
C LEU A 36 -6.86 -67.43 39.64
N ILE A 37 -7.35 -66.94 40.79
CA ILE A 37 -7.60 -65.51 40.99
C ILE A 37 -6.28 -64.73 40.99
N ASN A 38 -5.24 -65.24 41.65
CA ASN A 38 -3.93 -64.61 41.70
C ASN A 38 -3.28 -64.53 40.31
N LEU A 39 -3.36 -65.59 39.50
CA LEU A 39 -2.84 -65.61 38.14
C LEU A 39 -3.50 -64.54 37.26
N GLU A 40 -4.83 -64.42 37.30
CA GLU A 40 -5.52 -63.42 36.47
C GLU A 40 -5.23 -61.99 36.93
N ARG A 41 -5.10 -61.74 38.24
CA ARG A 41 -4.65 -60.44 38.77
C ARG A 41 -3.24 -60.12 38.31
N ARG A 42 -2.33 -61.10 38.38
CA ARG A 42 -0.94 -60.98 37.93
C ARG A 42 -0.85 -60.65 36.45
N LYS A 43 -1.62 -61.30 35.58
CA LYS A 43 -1.66 -60.98 34.14
C LYS A 43 -2.04 -59.53 33.86
N ILE A 44 -3.01 -58.98 34.59
CA ILE A 44 -3.40 -57.57 34.45
C ILE A 44 -2.26 -56.66 34.92
N ALA A 45 -1.66 -56.99 36.07
CA ALA A 45 -0.56 -56.20 36.64
C ALA A 45 0.69 -56.23 35.75
N ASP A 46 1.02 -57.37 35.12
CA ASP A 46 2.17 -57.52 34.21
C ASP A 46 1.99 -56.75 32.89
N ILE A 47 0.75 -56.47 32.47
CA ILE A 47 0.48 -55.55 31.34
C ILE A 47 0.77 -54.10 31.75
N LEU A 48 0.51 -53.75 33.01
CA LEU A 48 0.62 -52.38 33.50
C LEU A 48 2.03 -52.03 33.98
N PHE A 49 2.73 -52.94 34.65
CA PHE A 49 4.02 -52.71 35.28
C PHE A 49 5.05 -53.76 34.88
N LYS A 50 6.29 -53.31 34.69
CA LYS A 50 7.42 -54.19 34.45
C LYS A 50 8.01 -54.70 35.76
N GLU A 51 8.37 -55.97 35.82
CA GLU A 51 8.98 -56.58 37.01
C GLU A 51 10.27 -55.84 37.41
N GLY A 52 10.41 -55.51 38.70
CA GLY A 52 11.50 -54.70 39.24
C GLY A 52 11.29 -53.19 39.13
N SER A 53 10.12 -52.74 38.64
CA SER A 53 9.79 -51.31 38.62
C SER A 53 9.55 -50.77 40.03
N ILE A 54 10.15 -49.61 40.30
CA ILE A 54 9.99 -48.88 41.56
C ILE A 54 8.79 -47.95 41.40
N LEU A 55 7.71 -48.20 42.13
CA LEU A 55 6.46 -47.44 41.98
C LEU A 55 6.51 -46.13 42.77
N SER A 56 7.00 -46.18 44.02
CA SER A 56 7.15 -45.01 44.89
C SER A 56 8.24 -45.23 45.96
N GLY A 57 8.87 -44.14 46.43
CA GLY A 57 9.93 -44.19 47.43
C GLY A 57 11.25 -44.74 46.89
N LEU A 58 12.04 -45.38 47.77
CA LEU A 58 13.38 -45.91 47.47
C LEU A 58 14.37 -44.85 46.97
N ASP A 59 14.26 -43.64 47.48
CA ASP A 59 15.21 -42.56 47.19
C ASP A 59 16.61 -42.98 47.66
N VAL A 60 17.60 -42.79 46.79
CA VAL A 60 18.97 -43.22 47.02
C VAL A 60 19.84 -42.02 47.34
N THR A 61 20.51 -42.03 48.48
CA THR A 61 21.60 -41.11 48.79
C THR A 61 22.93 -41.86 48.75
N VAL A 62 23.86 -41.37 47.93
CA VAL A 62 25.20 -41.94 47.73
C VAL A 62 26.20 -41.16 48.58
N LEU A 63 26.96 -41.86 49.42
CA LEU A 63 28.15 -41.31 50.08
C LEU A 63 29.30 -42.30 49.90
N ASP A 64 30.28 -41.92 49.07
CA ASP A 64 31.37 -42.79 48.62
C ASP A 64 30.83 -44.14 48.08
N ASN A 65 31.06 -45.23 48.80
CA ASN A 65 30.68 -46.59 48.42
C ASN A 65 29.50 -47.15 49.24
N VAL A 66 28.76 -46.25 49.89
CA VAL A 66 27.61 -46.57 50.73
C VAL A 66 26.36 -45.96 50.11
N LEU A 67 25.41 -46.82 49.74
CA LEU A 67 24.09 -46.42 49.28
C LEU A 67 23.11 -46.50 50.44
N THR A 68 22.44 -45.40 50.79
CA THR A 68 21.34 -45.41 51.76
C THR A 68 20.03 -45.24 51.01
N LEU A 69 19.16 -46.26 51.09
CA LEU A 69 17.85 -46.27 50.46
C LEU A 69 16.75 -46.07 51.50
N THR A 70 15.79 -45.20 51.19
CA THR A 70 14.56 -45.05 52.00
C THR A 70 13.58 -46.21 51.74
N PRO A 71 12.62 -46.49 52.64
CA PRO A 71 11.56 -47.45 52.35
C PRO A 71 10.75 -47.08 51.10
N GLY A 72 10.24 -48.06 50.37
CA GLY A 72 9.41 -47.80 49.19
C GLY A 72 8.66 -49.03 48.69
N MET A 73 7.98 -48.88 47.54
CA MET A 73 7.13 -49.89 46.93
C MET A 73 7.73 -50.37 45.60
N VAL A 74 7.87 -51.69 45.45
CA VAL A 74 8.41 -52.33 44.24
C VAL A 74 7.40 -53.31 43.69
N TYR A 75 7.30 -53.38 42.37
CA TYR A 75 6.54 -54.42 41.69
C TYR A 75 7.39 -55.67 41.48
N ILE A 76 7.05 -56.77 42.17
CA ILE A 76 7.75 -58.06 42.09
C ILE A 76 6.74 -59.21 42.12
N ASP A 77 6.97 -60.25 41.32
CA ASP A 77 6.17 -61.47 41.30
C ASP A 77 4.64 -61.27 41.17
N GLY A 78 4.21 -60.26 40.41
CA GLY A 78 2.79 -59.98 40.20
C GLY A 78 2.13 -59.07 41.24
N HIS A 79 2.88 -58.62 42.26
CA HIS A 79 2.37 -57.87 43.39
C HIS A 79 3.15 -56.58 43.63
N VAL A 80 2.48 -55.59 44.23
CA VAL A 80 3.08 -54.34 44.67
C VAL A 80 3.42 -54.51 46.15
N GLU A 81 4.70 -54.69 46.45
CA GLU A 81 5.19 -55.01 47.80
C GLU A 81 6.03 -53.90 48.40
N ALA A 82 5.94 -53.76 49.71
CA ALA A 82 6.72 -52.79 50.47
C ALA A 82 8.11 -53.34 50.80
N VAL A 83 9.14 -52.55 50.55
CA VAL A 83 10.53 -52.85 50.87
C VAL A 83 11.02 -51.90 51.95
N ALA A 84 11.58 -52.46 53.02
CA ALA A 84 12.24 -51.65 54.04
C ALA A 84 13.51 -51.00 53.48
N GLY A 85 13.76 -49.75 53.89
CA GLY A 85 15.00 -49.06 53.56
C GLY A 85 16.21 -49.80 54.13
N ALA A 86 17.35 -49.68 53.46
CA ALA A 86 18.59 -50.35 53.85
C ALA A 86 19.80 -49.47 53.53
N THR A 87 20.85 -49.60 54.33
CA THR A 87 22.17 -49.05 54.04
C THR A 87 23.04 -50.17 53.49
N LEU A 88 23.40 -50.04 52.22
CA LEU A 88 24.14 -51.04 51.45
C LEU A 88 25.58 -50.55 51.26
N THR A 89 26.55 -51.35 51.72
CA THR A 89 27.98 -51.03 51.61
C THR A 89 28.63 -51.91 50.56
N TYR A 90 29.25 -51.28 49.56
CA TYR A 90 29.99 -51.95 48.50
C TYR A 90 31.49 -51.92 48.79
N ASP A 91 32.25 -52.87 48.21
CA ASP A 91 33.69 -52.99 48.46
C ASP A 91 34.42 -51.71 48.05
N PRO A 92 35.16 -51.04 48.97
CA PRO A 92 35.88 -49.83 48.64
C PRO A 92 37.05 -50.01 47.67
N ALA A 93 37.54 -51.24 47.47
CA ALA A 93 38.63 -51.52 46.54
C ALA A 93 38.21 -51.49 45.06
N THR A 94 36.91 -51.59 44.77
CA THR A 94 36.38 -51.65 43.39
C THR A 94 36.01 -50.24 42.91
N THR A 95 36.82 -49.65 42.03
CA THR A 95 36.66 -48.24 41.60
C THR A 95 36.14 -48.06 40.18
N SER A 96 35.83 -49.14 39.46
CA SER A 96 35.33 -49.11 38.08
C SER A 96 34.35 -50.26 37.82
N GLY A 97 33.32 -50.02 37.00
CA GLY A 97 32.28 -51.00 36.66
C GLY A 97 30.89 -50.67 37.23
N ALA A 98 29.93 -51.53 36.93
CA ALA A 98 28.54 -51.37 37.37
C ALA A 98 28.17 -52.42 38.41
N ASP A 99 27.78 -51.96 39.60
CA ASP A 99 27.17 -52.78 40.64
C ASP A 99 25.64 -52.64 40.59
N TYR A 100 24.93 -53.53 41.27
CA TYR A 100 23.47 -53.52 41.30
C TYR A 100 22.95 -53.58 42.74
N VAL A 101 21.77 -52.97 42.94
CA VAL A 101 20.95 -53.20 44.13
C VAL A 101 19.87 -54.19 43.74
N TYR A 102 19.76 -55.28 44.50
CA TYR A 102 18.77 -56.32 44.27
C TYR A 102 17.67 -56.25 45.33
N ALA A 103 16.41 -56.38 44.90
CA ALA A 103 15.30 -56.71 45.78
C ALA A 103 15.14 -58.23 45.83
N GLU A 104 15.37 -58.80 47.01
CA GLU A 104 15.18 -60.21 47.32
C GLU A 104 13.80 -60.41 47.97
N LEU A 105 12.93 -61.16 47.31
CA LEU A 105 11.66 -61.67 47.85
C LEU A 105 11.88 -63.12 48.32
N LEU A 106 11.59 -63.38 49.60
CA LEU A 106 11.53 -64.72 50.17
C LEU A 106 10.07 -65.05 50.53
N LYS A 107 9.57 -66.18 50.02
CA LYS A 107 8.26 -66.71 50.39
C LYS A 107 8.43 -67.74 51.50
N TYR A 108 7.86 -67.46 52.66
CA TYR A 108 7.87 -68.34 53.81
C TYR A 108 6.56 -69.11 53.89
N ASN A 109 6.62 -70.41 54.13
CA ASN A 109 5.44 -71.19 54.49
C ASN A 109 5.37 -71.36 56.00
N TYR A 110 4.37 -70.74 56.64
CA TYR A 110 4.17 -70.77 58.09
C TYR A 110 3.08 -71.77 58.45
N GLY A 111 3.45 -72.78 59.23
CA GLY A 111 2.51 -73.71 59.84
C GLY A 111 2.18 -73.32 61.29
N TYR A 112 1.45 -74.20 61.97
CA TYR A 112 1.02 -74.03 63.36
C TYR A 112 2.15 -73.81 64.37
N THR A 113 3.39 -74.18 64.02
CA THR A 113 4.56 -73.98 64.90
C THR A 113 5.10 -72.55 64.88
N GLN A 114 4.86 -71.80 63.80
CA GLN A 114 5.24 -70.39 63.68
C GLN A 114 4.06 -69.44 63.98
N ASP A 115 2.84 -69.85 63.64
CA ASP A 115 1.63 -69.08 63.87
C ASP A 115 0.60 -69.92 64.67
N PRO A 116 0.54 -69.77 66.00
CA PRO A 116 -0.37 -70.53 66.85
C PRO A 116 -1.86 -70.30 66.56
N SER A 117 -2.21 -69.26 65.79
CA SER A 117 -3.61 -69.01 65.38
C SER A 117 -4.15 -70.02 64.37
N LEU A 118 -3.26 -70.83 63.77
CA LEU A 118 -3.60 -71.88 62.79
C LEU A 118 -3.97 -73.22 63.44
N ILE A 119 -4.19 -73.22 64.75
CA ILE A 119 -4.66 -74.39 65.50
C ILE A 119 -6.17 -74.25 65.69
N ASN A 120 -6.93 -75.29 65.36
CA ASN A 120 -8.36 -75.31 65.65
C ASN A 120 -8.57 -75.24 67.17
N PRO A 121 -9.26 -74.22 67.71
CA PRO A 121 -9.47 -74.09 69.15
C PRO A 121 -10.32 -75.23 69.75
N ALA A 122 -11.08 -75.96 68.92
CA ALA A 122 -11.93 -77.06 69.37
C ALA A 122 -11.26 -78.44 69.28
N THR A 123 -10.38 -78.69 68.29
CA THR A 123 -9.77 -80.01 68.05
C THR A 123 -8.27 -80.08 68.35
N GLY A 124 -7.59 -78.93 68.48
CA GLY A 124 -6.15 -78.86 68.72
C GLY A 124 -5.28 -79.23 67.51
N GLU A 125 -5.89 -79.48 66.36
CA GLU A 125 -5.20 -79.86 65.13
C GLU A 125 -4.83 -78.65 64.26
N PRO A 126 -3.72 -78.69 63.50
CA PRO A 126 -3.38 -77.67 62.52
C PRO A 126 -4.44 -77.58 61.42
N THR A 127 -4.93 -76.38 61.10
CA THR A 127 -6.03 -76.20 60.14
C THR A 127 -5.59 -75.73 58.76
N ALA A 128 -4.51 -74.96 58.67
CA ALA A 128 -4.03 -74.37 57.43
C ALA A 128 -2.55 -74.01 57.53
N GLU A 129 -1.97 -73.64 56.39
CA GLU A 129 -0.65 -73.05 56.28
C GLU A 129 -0.78 -71.64 55.66
N ARG A 130 0.11 -70.72 56.02
CA ARG A 130 0.10 -69.33 55.52
C ARG A 130 1.39 -69.04 54.77
N GLU A 131 1.26 -68.52 53.56
CA GLU A 131 2.41 -67.96 52.85
C GLU A 131 2.63 -66.50 53.29
N LYS A 132 3.87 -66.17 53.68
CA LYS A 132 4.29 -64.82 54.05
C LYS A 132 5.46 -64.38 53.19
N TRP A 133 5.32 -63.21 52.57
CA TRP A 133 6.36 -62.62 51.73
C TRP A 133 7.19 -61.64 52.55
N VAL A 134 8.50 -61.69 52.37
CA VAL A 134 9.44 -60.75 52.99
C VAL A 134 10.39 -60.25 51.92
N LEU A 135 10.39 -58.93 51.69
CA LEU A 135 11.35 -58.28 50.80
C LEU A 135 12.51 -57.65 51.59
N ALA A 136 13.71 -57.81 51.07
CA ALA A 136 14.91 -57.15 51.57
C ALA A 136 15.82 -56.68 50.42
N LEU A 137 16.57 -55.60 50.65
CA LEU A 137 17.56 -55.11 49.70
C LEU A 137 18.91 -55.80 49.92
N LYS A 138 19.57 -56.20 48.83
CA LYS A 138 20.88 -56.88 48.83
C LYS A 138 21.85 -56.22 47.85
N THR A 139 23.14 -56.27 48.20
CA THR A 139 24.25 -55.79 47.35
C THR A 139 24.68 -56.81 46.30
N THR A 140 24.30 -58.07 46.45
CA THR A 140 24.69 -59.17 45.56
C THR A 140 23.49 -60.01 45.19
N ASP A 141 23.53 -60.65 44.03
CA ASP A 141 22.52 -61.60 43.60
C ASP A 141 22.55 -62.87 44.49
N THR A 142 21.42 -63.17 45.15
CA THR A 142 21.28 -64.32 46.05
C THR A 142 20.54 -65.50 45.42
N THR A 143 20.18 -65.45 44.12
CA THR A 143 19.43 -66.53 43.43
C THR A 143 20.02 -67.92 43.64
N GLY A 144 21.35 -68.05 43.63
CA GLY A 144 22.06 -69.32 43.76
C GLY A 144 22.35 -69.80 45.19
N LEU A 145 22.03 -69.02 46.23
CA LEU A 145 22.32 -69.43 47.62
C LEU A 145 21.28 -70.43 48.13
N THR A 146 21.66 -71.29 49.07
CA THR A 146 20.71 -72.20 49.71
C THR A 146 19.54 -71.44 50.35
N LEU A 147 18.33 -71.99 50.24
CA LEU A 147 17.13 -71.41 50.81
C LEU A 147 17.21 -71.45 52.35
N PRO A 148 16.87 -70.35 53.05
CA PRO A 148 16.75 -70.34 54.51
C PRO A 148 15.67 -71.32 54.99
N ASN A 149 15.74 -71.72 56.26
CA ASN A 149 14.75 -72.63 56.83
C ASN A 149 13.32 -72.07 56.70
N ASN A 150 12.37 -72.91 56.29
CA ASN A 150 10.95 -72.58 56.04
C ASN A 150 10.68 -71.60 54.88
N VAL A 151 11.64 -71.37 53.97
CA VAL A 151 11.43 -70.64 52.72
C VAL A 151 11.10 -71.63 51.60
N THR A 152 10.00 -71.42 50.89
CA THR A 152 9.55 -72.24 49.76
C THR A 152 10.14 -71.78 48.44
N GLU A 153 10.28 -70.46 48.25
CA GLU A 153 10.76 -69.86 47.01
C GLU A 153 11.55 -68.58 47.31
N ARG A 154 12.59 -68.33 46.49
CA ARG A 154 13.34 -67.07 46.45
C ARG A 154 13.21 -66.47 45.05
N LYS A 155 12.91 -65.18 44.99
CA LYS A 155 12.99 -64.38 43.76
C LYS A 155 13.87 -63.16 43.99
N VAL A 156 14.78 -62.88 43.06
CA VAL A 156 15.71 -61.75 43.17
C VAL A 156 15.63 -60.95 41.88
N VAL A 157 15.44 -59.64 42.00
CA VAL A 157 15.32 -58.74 40.84
C VAL A 157 16.21 -57.52 41.05
N PRO A 158 17.05 -57.13 40.07
CA PRO A 158 17.81 -55.89 40.14
C PRO A 158 16.88 -54.68 39.99
N ILE A 159 16.99 -53.71 40.91
CA ILE A 159 16.16 -52.50 40.94
C ILE A 159 16.94 -51.22 40.63
N TYR A 160 18.22 -51.15 41.01
CA TYR A 160 19.12 -50.06 40.67
C TYR A 160 20.42 -50.59 40.09
N LYS A 161 20.99 -49.85 39.14
CA LYS A 161 22.36 -49.95 38.66
C LYS A 161 23.16 -48.78 39.25
N PHE A 162 24.26 -49.10 39.91
CA PHE A 162 25.20 -48.14 40.47
C PHE A 162 26.47 -48.13 39.62
N ASP A 163 26.72 -47.02 38.94
CA ASP A 163 27.94 -46.83 38.16
C ASP A 163 29.06 -46.28 39.06
N ARG A 164 30.12 -47.07 39.22
CA ARG A 164 31.23 -46.76 40.14
C ARG A 164 32.15 -45.66 39.62
N GLU A 165 32.14 -45.40 38.32
CA GLU A 165 33.01 -44.38 37.70
C GLU A 165 32.40 -42.99 37.79
N THR A 166 31.08 -42.87 37.61
CA THR A 166 30.37 -41.58 37.67
C THR A 166 29.72 -41.30 39.01
N GLY A 167 29.51 -42.34 39.84
CA GLY A 167 28.74 -42.25 41.08
C GLY A 167 27.23 -42.22 40.88
N ASP A 168 26.75 -42.37 39.63
CA ASP A 168 25.34 -42.31 39.32
C ASP A 168 24.62 -43.60 39.70
N VAL A 169 23.44 -43.45 40.30
CA VAL A 169 22.53 -44.55 40.58
C VAL A 169 21.28 -44.40 39.71
N THR A 170 21.08 -45.35 38.81
CA THR A 170 19.98 -45.33 37.84
C THR A 170 19.07 -46.53 38.06
N ALA A 171 17.75 -46.36 37.98
CA ALA A 171 16.82 -47.47 38.10
C ALA A 171 17.04 -48.47 36.95
N THR A 172 17.11 -49.77 37.26
CA THR A 172 17.30 -50.83 36.24
C THR A 172 16.13 -50.87 35.27
N VAL A 173 14.93 -50.53 35.74
CA VAL A 173 13.72 -50.37 34.95
C VAL A 173 13.37 -48.87 34.87
N GLN A 174 13.72 -48.23 33.76
CA GLN A 174 13.38 -46.82 33.54
C GLN A 174 11.92 -46.63 33.11
N GLU A 175 11.45 -47.48 32.20
CA GLU A 175 10.05 -47.52 31.80
C GLU A 175 9.28 -48.45 32.74
N LYS A 176 8.59 -47.84 33.72
CA LYS A 176 7.84 -48.59 34.75
C LYS A 176 6.68 -49.40 34.16
N SER A 177 6.12 -48.95 33.03
CA SER A 177 4.97 -49.56 32.39
C SER A 177 5.33 -50.30 31.10
N ASN A 178 4.65 -51.42 30.84
CA ASN A 178 4.76 -52.16 29.57
C ASN A 178 3.82 -51.63 28.47
N LEU A 179 3.05 -50.57 28.75
CA LEU A 179 2.18 -49.92 27.77
C LEU A 179 2.95 -48.89 26.93
N TYR A 180 2.96 -49.07 25.62
CA TYR A 180 3.54 -48.09 24.71
C TYR A 180 2.52 -47.00 24.36
N LEU A 181 2.97 -45.75 24.28
CA LEU A 181 2.11 -44.61 23.92
C LEU A 181 1.38 -44.80 22.57
N ARG A 182 1.97 -45.56 21.64
CA ARG A 182 1.35 -45.88 20.35
C ARG A 182 0.07 -46.72 20.48
N ASP A 183 -0.01 -47.56 21.51
CA ASP A 183 -1.15 -48.45 21.74
C ASP A 183 -2.32 -47.68 22.40
N LEU A 184 -2.07 -46.45 22.85
CA LEU A 184 -3.06 -45.52 23.43
C LEU A 184 -3.45 -44.39 22.47
N LEU A 185 -2.98 -44.42 21.21
CA LEU A 185 -3.39 -43.47 20.17
C LEU A 185 -4.90 -43.61 19.89
N GLY A 186 -5.66 -42.54 20.13
CA GLY A 186 -7.09 -42.46 19.85
C GLY A 186 -8.02 -42.84 21.02
N THR A 187 -7.48 -43.33 22.15
CA THR A 187 -8.27 -43.64 23.36
C THR A 187 -8.12 -42.58 24.46
N LEU A 188 -7.04 -41.80 24.43
CA LEU A 188 -6.84 -40.66 25.31
C LEU A 188 -7.40 -39.38 24.67
N PRO A 189 -8.45 -38.74 25.24
CA PRO A 189 -8.90 -37.44 24.79
C PRO A 189 -7.75 -36.44 24.97
N GLY A 190 -7.36 -35.80 23.87
CA GLY A 190 -6.17 -34.98 23.75
C GLY A 190 -6.02 -33.97 24.87
N SER A 191 -5.04 -34.20 25.73
CA SER A 191 -4.43 -33.18 26.57
C SER A 191 -2.91 -33.30 26.44
N ARG A 192 -2.34 -32.35 25.69
CA ARG A 192 -0.96 -31.85 25.76
C ARG A 192 0.12 -32.89 26.11
N ILE A 193 0.86 -33.31 25.09
CA ILE A 193 2.28 -33.63 25.27
C ILE A 193 2.95 -32.33 25.73
N THR A 194 3.16 -32.16 27.03
CA THR A 194 4.04 -31.11 27.53
C THR A 194 5.45 -31.49 27.16
N VAL A 195 5.99 -30.74 26.21
CA VAL A 195 7.40 -30.67 25.80
C VAL A 195 8.25 -30.28 27.02
N SER A 196 8.56 -31.25 27.87
CA SER A 196 9.39 -31.05 29.07
C SER A 196 10.59 -32.00 29.12
N SER A 197 10.85 -32.77 28.04
CA SER A 197 11.99 -33.68 27.94
C SER A 197 12.92 -33.40 26.75
N ILE A 198 12.79 -32.24 26.10
CA ILE A 198 13.78 -31.77 25.11
C ILE A 198 14.75 -30.85 25.84
N THR A 199 16.02 -31.25 25.95
CA THR A 199 17.07 -30.44 26.56
C THR A 199 17.31 -29.16 25.74
N GLU A 200 17.69 -28.08 26.42
CA GLU A 200 17.78 -26.71 25.90
C GLU A 200 18.61 -26.58 24.61
N ASP A 201 19.61 -27.44 24.40
CA ASP A 201 20.43 -27.47 23.18
C ASP A 201 19.67 -27.94 21.93
N GLN A 202 18.72 -28.86 22.07
CA GLN A 202 17.91 -29.38 20.95
C GLN A 202 16.78 -28.43 20.55
N LEU A 203 16.38 -27.50 21.45
CA LEU A 203 15.42 -26.43 21.15
C LEU A 203 16.01 -25.38 20.21
N SER A 204 17.32 -25.11 20.28
CA SER A 204 17.96 -24.15 19.37
C SER A 204 17.99 -24.65 17.91
N PHE A 205 18.14 -25.96 17.71
CA PHE A 205 18.20 -26.59 16.38
C PHE A 205 16.81 -26.91 15.83
N ALA A 206 15.91 -27.47 16.64
CA ALA A 206 14.54 -27.80 16.22
C ALA A 206 13.62 -26.58 16.08
N ALA A 207 13.82 -25.51 16.87
CA ALA A 207 13.08 -24.27 16.68
C ALA A 207 13.53 -23.52 15.42
N ALA A 208 14.79 -23.64 14.99
CA ALA A 208 15.28 -23.02 13.76
C ALA A 208 14.78 -23.77 12.51
N GLU A 209 14.90 -25.09 12.43
CA GLU A 209 14.44 -25.86 11.26
C GLU A 209 12.91 -26.05 11.24
N GLY A 210 12.29 -26.31 12.39
CA GLY A 210 10.83 -26.51 12.49
C GLY A 210 10.03 -25.23 12.23
N LEU A 211 10.51 -24.07 12.70
CA LEU A 211 9.87 -22.78 12.44
C LEU A 211 10.06 -22.35 10.99
N ASN A 212 11.25 -22.53 10.41
CA ASN A 212 11.47 -22.25 8.99
C ASN A 212 10.60 -23.14 8.11
N SER A 213 10.47 -24.44 8.44
CA SER A 213 9.55 -25.36 7.77
C SER A 213 8.09 -24.92 7.90
N LEU A 214 7.63 -24.51 9.09
CA LEU A 214 6.27 -24.02 9.29
C LEU A 214 6.01 -22.70 8.53
N LEU A 215 6.94 -21.76 8.59
CA LEU A 215 6.85 -20.48 7.87
C LEU A 215 6.85 -20.70 6.36
N GLN A 216 7.66 -21.64 5.86
CA GLN A 216 7.68 -22.06 4.46
C GLN A 216 6.32 -22.64 4.05
N ASN A 217 5.77 -23.59 4.82
CA ASN A 217 4.45 -24.18 4.54
C ASN A 217 3.32 -23.14 4.59
N LEU A 218 3.37 -22.19 5.53
CA LEU A 218 2.39 -21.10 5.61
C LEU A 218 2.52 -20.13 4.45
N ALA A 219 3.76 -19.83 4.03
CA ALA A 219 4.04 -18.99 2.88
C ALA A 219 3.51 -19.66 1.59
N GLU A 220 3.81 -20.95 1.37
CA GLU A 220 3.31 -21.73 0.23
C GLU A 220 1.77 -21.73 0.19
N ARG A 221 1.10 -22.04 1.30
CA ARG A 221 -0.38 -22.00 1.35
C ARG A 221 -0.94 -20.61 1.08
N THR A 222 -0.28 -19.56 1.56
CA THR A 222 -0.69 -18.17 1.32
C THR A 222 -0.52 -17.79 -0.15
N PHE A 223 0.59 -18.23 -0.76
CA PHE A 223 0.88 -17.99 -2.18
C PHE A 223 -0.06 -18.78 -3.10
N ASP A 224 -0.33 -20.05 -2.80
CA ASP A 224 -1.28 -20.86 -3.56
C ASP A 224 -2.70 -20.28 -3.51
N GLN A 225 -3.09 -19.66 -2.39
CA GLN A 225 -4.42 -19.09 -2.22
C GLN A 225 -4.60 -17.73 -2.93
N ALA A 226 -3.59 -16.86 -2.91
CA ALA A 226 -3.75 -15.45 -3.29
C ALA A 226 -2.60 -14.86 -4.12
N GLY A 227 -1.56 -15.64 -4.43
CA GLY A 227 -0.34 -15.17 -5.07
C GLY A 227 0.45 -14.17 -4.21
N SER A 228 1.26 -13.33 -4.86
CA SER A 228 1.90 -12.17 -4.22
C SER A 228 0.96 -10.97 -4.29
N TYR A 229 0.76 -10.30 -3.16
CA TYR A 229 -0.20 -9.20 -3.06
C TYR A 229 0.20 -8.13 -2.04
N LEU A 230 -0.35 -6.94 -2.25
CA LEU A 230 -0.27 -5.79 -1.37
C LEU A 230 -1.35 -5.87 -0.29
N VAL A 231 -1.02 -5.52 0.96
CA VAL A 231 -2.01 -5.38 2.05
C VAL A 231 -2.34 -3.92 2.29
N SER A 232 -1.32 -3.08 2.44
CA SER A 232 -1.49 -1.66 2.75
C SER A 232 -0.21 -0.89 2.45
N GLY A 233 -0.32 0.33 1.92
CA GLY A 233 0.83 1.21 1.68
C GLY A 233 1.60 0.85 0.42
N PHE A 234 2.91 1.10 0.39
CA PHE A 234 3.78 0.97 -0.78
C PHE A 234 3.34 1.76 -2.03
N ASP A 235 2.43 2.74 -1.86
CA ASP A 235 2.16 3.71 -2.91
C ASP A 235 3.43 4.51 -3.20
N SER A 236 3.75 4.62 -4.49
CA SER A 236 4.88 5.40 -4.96
C SER A 236 4.41 6.72 -5.53
N PHE A 237 5.15 7.78 -5.23
CA PHE A 237 4.92 9.13 -5.71
C PHE A 237 6.25 9.84 -5.99
N ILE A 238 6.17 10.95 -6.72
CA ILE A 238 7.35 11.73 -7.13
C ILE A 238 7.77 12.62 -5.96
N GLY A 239 9.04 12.53 -5.59
CA GLY A 239 9.71 13.32 -4.56
C GLY A 239 10.42 14.54 -5.15
N SER A 240 11.67 14.75 -4.76
CA SER A 240 12.48 15.83 -5.34
C SER A 240 12.82 15.55 -6.80
N VAL A 241 12.89 16.62 -7.59
CA VAL A 241 13.30 16.57 -8.99
C VAL A 241 14.61 17.34 -9.13
N ASP A 242 15.67 16.65 -9.52
CA ASP A 242 16.93 17.23 -9.94
C ASP A 242 16.97 17.33 -11.48
N ASP A 243 17.98 17.99 -12.03
CA ASP A 243 18.10 18.23 -13.49
C ASP A 243 18.38 16.93 -14.31
N THR A 244 18.87 15.89 -13.64
CA THR A 244 19.22 14.59 -14.26
C THR A 244 18.37 13.44 -13.75
N ASP A 245 17.93 13.49 -12.51
CA ASP A 245 17.32 12.38 -11.79
C ASP A 245 16.04 12.84 -11.09
N VAL A 246 15.05 11.97 -11.08
CA VAL A 246 13.78 12.16 -10.36
C VAL A 246 13.76 11.17 -9.22
N GLU A 247 13.50 11.67 -8.01
CA GLU A 247 13.34 10.85 -6.83
C GLU A 247 11.94 10.23 -6.83
N VAL A 248 11.87 8.89 -6.75
CA VAL A 248 10.61 8.17 -6.55
C VAL A 248 10.58 7.64 -5.12
N ILE A 249 9.63 8.14 -4.33
CA ILE A 249 9.45 7.77 -2.94
C ILE A 249 8.35 6.71 -2.86
N THR A 250 8.71 5.52 -2.38
CA THR A 250 7.77 4.46 -2.05
C THR A 250 7.47 4.50 -0.56
N ASN A 251 6.20 4.69 -0.20
CA ASN A 251 5.79 4.78 1.21
C ASN A 251 6.03 3.50 2.02
N ALA A 252 6.05 3.66 3.34
CA ALA A 252 5.98 2.53 4.26
C ALA A 252 4.73 1.67 3.97
N GLY A 253 4.83 0.36 4.20
CA GLY A 253 3.79 -0.56 3.79
C GLY A 253 4.05 -2.01 4.15
N ARG A 254 3.07 -2.85 3.84
CA ARG A 254 3.10 -4.29 4.03
C ARG A 254 2.57 -5.01 2.79
N ALA A 255 3.30 -6.02 2.36
CA ALA A 255 2.98 -6.90 1.26
C ALA A 255 3.33 -8.35 1.62
N TYR A 256 2.75 -9.30 0.89
CA TYR A 256 3.13 -10.71 0.91
C TYR A 256 3.71 -11.07 -0.45
N ILE A 257 4.96 -11.52 -0.47
CA ILE A 257 5.70 -11.87 -1.70
C ILE A 257 6.11 -13.33 -1.55
N GLN A 258 5.63 -14.19 -2.46
CA GLN A 258 5.71 -15.65 -2.30
C GLN A 258 5.16 -16.14 -0.94
N GLY A 259 4.16 -15.45 -0.40
CA GLY A 259 3.60 -15.75 0.93
C GLY A 259 4.45 -15.32 2.12
N PHE A 260 5.66 -14.77 1.92
CA PHE A 260 6.45 -14.15 2.98
C PHE A 260 6.05 -12.70 3.19
N ARG A 261 5.90 -12.30 4.45
CA ARG A 261 5.58 -10.91 4.82
C ARG A 261 6.79 -10.01 4.58
N HIS A 262 6.66 -9.08 3.64
CA HIS A 262 7.57 -7.96 3.45
C HIS A 262 6.94 -6.70 4.08
N GLN A 263 7.58 -6.13 5.10
CA GLN A 263 7.11 -4.93 5.77
C GLN A 263 8.23 -3.89 5.85
N ARG A 264 7.88 -2.64 5.57
CA ARG A 264 8.75 -1.49 5.80
C ARG A 264 8.01 -0.46 6.64
N ASP A 265 8.65 -0.01 7.70
CA ASP A 265 8.10 0.99 8.62
C ASP A 265 8.46 2.43 8.19
N LEU A 266 9.42 2.57 7.28
CA LEU A 266 9.87 3.85 6.74
C LEU A 266 9.81 3.87 5.21
N PRO A 267 9.52 5.05 4.61
CA PRO A 267 9.55 5.22 3.16
C PRO A 267 10.96 4.97 2.60
N THR A 268 11.02 4.55 1.35
CA THR A 268 12.28 4.31 0.63
C THR A 268 12.31 5.14 -0.63
N SER A 269 13.43 5.80 -0.87
CA SER A 269 13.66 6.60 -2.06
C SER A 269 14.44 5.79 -3.10
N THR A 270 14.01 5.89 -4.36
CA THR A 270 14.70 5.32 -5.52
C THR A 270 14.94 6.43 -6.53
N LEU A 271 16.20 6.69 -6.87
CA LEU A 271 16.55 7.67 -7.89
C LEU A 271 16.36 7.08 -9.30
N VAL A 272 15.67 7.82 -10.16
CA VAL A 272 15.35 7.42 -11.53
C VAL A 272 15.91 8.47 -12.49
N PRO A 273 16.92 8.14 -13.31
CA PRO A 273 17.47 9.09 -14.28
C PRO A 273 16.47 9.42 -15.38
N LYS A 274 16.59 10.59 -16.00
CA LYS A 274 15.86 10.89 -17.23
C LYS A 274 16.29 9.96 -18.37
N SER A 275 15.37 9.70 -19.31
CA SER A 275 15.67 8.86 -20.47
C SER A 275 16.45 9.67 -21.52
N VAL A 276 17.74 9.35 -21.69
CA VAL A 276 18.65 10.04 -22.65
C VAL A 276 19.02 9.16 -23.85
N ALA A 277 18.40 8.00 -23.99
CA ALA A 277 18.61 7.12 -25.13
C ALA A 277 18.18 7.80 -26.43
N ILE A 278 18.88 7.51 -27.52
CA ILE A 278 18.67 8.19 -28.80
C ILE A 278 18.35 7.20 -29.91
N LYS A 279 17.65 7.70 -30.94
CA LYS A 279 17.47 7.01 -32.20
C LYS A 279 17.63 8.01 -33.34
N SER A 280 18.30 7.56 -34.40
CA SER A 280 18.56 8.38 -35.58
C SER A 280 17.44 8.21 -36.61
N VAL A 281 17.03 9.32 -37.21
CA VAL A 281 16.25 9.37 -38.45
C VAL A 281 17.19 9.88 -39.54
N ARG A 282 17.16 9.22 -40.69
CA ARG A 282 17.92 9.64 -41.88
C ARG A 282 16.97 9.95 -43.02
N GLY A 283 17.22 11.04 -43.72
CA GLY A 283 16.54 11.43 -44.94
C GLY A 283 15.14 11.99 -44.75
N GLU A 284 14.85 12.68 -43.64
CA GLU A 284 13.54 13.34 -43.49
C GLU A 284 13.43 14.51 -44.46
N GLN A 285 12.49 14.43 -45.40
CA GLN A 285 12.30 15.46 -46.42
C GLN A 285 11.37 16.58 -45.94
N LYS A 286 11.79 17.83 -46.17
CA LYS A 286 10.98 19.05 -45.99
C LYS A 286 11.08 19.90 -47.25
N THR A 287 9.98 20.48 -47.71
CA THR A 287 10.01 21.45 -48.81
C THR A 287 10.22 22.85 -48.25
N TYR A 288 11.29 23.52 -48.67
CA TYR A 288 11.62 24.86 -48.23
C TYR A 288 10.69 25.91 -48.88
N ASN A 289 10.21 26.84 -48.07
CA ASN A 289 9.44 28.01 -48.44
C ASN A 289 10.11 29.25 -47.84
N ILE A 290 10.43 30.23 -48.68
CA ILE A 290 11.11 31.47 -48.26
C ILE A 290 10.32 32.27 -47.21
N SER A 291 9.00 32.07 -47.12
CA SER A 291 8.15 32.73 -46.13
C SER A 291 8.22 32.07 -44.74
N GLN A 292 8.90 30.93 -44.61
CA GLN A 292 9.01 30.14 -43.39
C GLN A 292 10.46 29.71 -43.13
N ARG A 293 10.98 30.05 -41.95
CA ARG A 293 12.36 29.71 -41.55
C ARG A 293 12.47 28.43 -40.72
N ARG A 294 11.40 28.08 -40.01
CA ARG A 294 11.37 27.04 -38.99
C ARG A 294 10.68 25.79 -39.53
N TYR A 295 11.40 24.67 -39.58
CA TYR A 295 10.90 23.39 -40.07
C TYR A 295 10.86 22.39 -38.93
N PRO A 296 9.67 22.03 -38.41
CA PRO A 296 9.56 21.04 -37.36
C PRO A 296 9.93 19.65 -37.86
N VAL A 297 10.71 18.92 -37.08
CA VAL A 297 11.00 17.50 -37.32
C VAL A 297 9.81 16.63 -36.89
N ASN A 298 9.64 15.48 -37.55
CA ASN A 298 8.50 14.60 -37.27
C ASN A 298 8.66 13.80 -35.98
N SER A 299 9.89 13.38 -35.65
CA SER A 299 10.20 12.68 -34.40
C SER A 299 10.77 13.65 -33.38
N THR A 300 10.13 13.70 -32.21
CA THR A 300 10.46 14.63 -31.12
C THR A 300 10.57 13.86 -29.81
N PRO A 301 11.32 14.35 -28.81
CA PRO A 301 12.16 15.56 -28.80
C PRO A 301 13.50 15.42 -29.54
N LEU A 302 13.89 16.45 -30.29
CA LEU A 302 15.15 16.57 -31.01
C LEU A 302 16.31 16.67 -30.00
N LYS A 303 17.35 15.85 -30.19
CA LYS A 303 18.62 16.00 -29.48
C LYS A 303 19.53 16.94 -30.25
N GLU A 304 19.82 16.57 -31.48
CA GLU A 304 20.64 17.35 -32.40
C GLU A 304 20.40 16.90 -33.84
N THR A 305 20.51 17.84 -34.78
CA THR A 305 20.70 17.49 -36.18
C THR A 305 22.13 17.03 -36.43
N THR A 306 22.27 15.98 -37.24
CA THR A 306 23.57 15.42 -37.64
C THR A 306 23.98 15.90 -39.03
N GLN A 307 23.02 16.01 -39.96
CA GLN A 307 23.26 16.51 -41.31
C GLN A 307 21.99 17.17 -41.87
N VAL A 308 22.14 18.32 -42.52
CA VAL A 308 21.09 18.96 -43.31
C VAL A 308 21.64 19.17 -44.71
N GLU A 309 20.99 18.60 -45.71
CA GLU A 309 21.30 18.82 -47.12
C GLU A 309 20.19 19.63 -47.77
N ALA A 310 20.55 20.65 -48.52
CA ALA A 310 19.61 21.49 -49.22
C ALA A 310 20.15 21.89 -50.59
N ILE A 311 19.25 22.26 -51.50
CA ILE A 311 19.62 22.79 -52.80
C ILE A 311 19.78 24.29 -52.64
N VAL A 312 20.98 24.80 -52.91
CA VAL A 312 21.34 26.22 -52.79
C VAL A 312 21.71 26.76 -54.17
N GLU A 313 21.40 28.04 -54.42
CA GLU A 313 21.79 28.75 -55.63
C GLU A 313 23.15 29.45 -55.43
N MET A 314 24.05 29.32 -56.40
CA MET A 314 25.33 30.02 -56.41
C MET A 314 25.60 30.65 -57.77
N THR A 315 26.24 31.81 -57.75
CA THR A 315 26.78 32.48 -58.95
C THR A 315 28.29 32.56 -58.81
N ALA A 316 29.04 32.01 -59.77
CA ALA A 316 30.49 32.09 -59.76
C ALA A 316 31.06 32.28 -61.18
N ASN A 317 32.31 32.75 -61.23
CA ASN A 317 33.05 32.84 -62.48
C ASN A 317 33.80 31.53 -62.74
N VAL A 318 33.55 30.92 -63.88
CA VAL A 318 34.18 29.68 -64.36
C VAL A 318 35.15 30.04 -65.48
N THR A 319 36.31 29.38 -65.51
CA THR A 319 37.32 29.61 -66.56
C THR A 319 37.12 28.62 -67.69
N ARG A 320 37.07 29.10 -68.94
CA ARG A 320 36.92 28.26 -70.13
C ARG A 320 38.14 27.35 -70.32
N GLY A 321 37.91 26.06 -70.46
CA GLY A 321 38.91 25.03 -70.69
C GLY A 321 39.71 25.20 -71.98
N SER A 322 40.86 24.52 -72.05
CA SER A 322 41.85 24.65 -73.14
C SER A 322 41.42 24.02 -74.47
N VAL A 323 40.25 23.39 -74.54
CA VAL A 323 39.71 22.69 -75.71
C VAL A 323 38.35 23.30 -76.07
N GLY A 324 38.21 23.79 -77.31
CA GLY A 324 36.94 24.28 -77.83
C GLY A 324 35.91 23.14 -77.95
N GLY A 325 34.66 23.41 -77.59
CA GLY A 325 33.64 22.37 -77.42
C GLY A 325 33.94 21.35 -76.31
N GLY A 326 34.78 21.70 -75.33
CA GLY A 326 35.07 20.87 -74.16
C GLY A 326 34.18 21.20 -72.96
N GLU A 327 34.21 20.31 -71.96
CA GLU A 327 33.47 20.44 -70.69
C GLU A 327 34.25 21.27 -69.65
N ASP A 328 33.55 22.16 -68.94
CA ASP A 328 34.10 22.91 -67.81
C ASP A 328 33.43 22.48 -66.50
N LEU A 329 34.21 22.11 -65.48
CA LEU A 329 33.71 21.67 -64.18
C LEU A 329 33.16 22.85 -63.36
N LEU A 330 31.97 22.65 -62.78
CA LEU A 330 31.40 23.54 -61.77
C LEU A 330 31.79 23.06 -60.36
N ASP A 331 32.27 24.01 -59.55
CA ASP A 331 32.59 23.82 -58.13
C ASP A 331 31.83 24.89 -57.34
N PRO A 332 30.90 24.53 -56.44
CA PRO A 332 30.71 23.21 -55.81
C PRO A 332 29.82 22.19 -56.56
N ASN A 333 29.98 20.90 -56.21
CA ASN A 333 29.23 19.75 -56.73
C ASN A 333 28.62 18.90 -55.57
N PRO A 334 27.55 18.11 -55.80
CA PRO A 334 26.89 17.81 -57.08
C PRO A 334 25.94 18.92 -57.55
N VAL A 335 26.02 19.24 -58.84
CA VAL A 335 25.15 20.23 -59.52
C VAL A 335 23.77 19.61 -59.76
N VAL A 336 22.72 20.36 -59.42
CA VAL A 336 21.34 19.96 -59.66
C VAL A 336 20.86 20.50 -61.01
N ASP A 337 20.92 21.83 -61.20
CA ASP A 337 20.42 22.50 -62.40
C ASP A 337 21.20 23.78 -62.68
N ILE A 338 21.51 24.06 -63.95
CA ILE A 338 22.18 25.31 -64.37
C ILE A 338 21.11 26.31 -64.82
N LEU A 339 21.00 27.42 -64.10
CA LEU A 339 19.96 28.42 -64.34
C LEU A 339 20.34 29.43 -65.43
N GLU A 340 21.62 29.82 -65.50
CA GLU A 340 22.09 30.82 -66.47
C GLU A 340 23.60 30.73 -66.70
N VAL A 341 24.04 30.87 -67.94
CA VAL A 341 25.45 31.02 -68.33
C VAL A 341 25.59 32.31 -69.13
N SER A 342 26.46 33.22 -68.68
CA SER A 342 26.64 34.53 -69.32
C SER A 342 28.09 35.02 -69.31
N GLN A 343 28.45 35.83 -70.31
CA GLN A 343 29.72 36.55 -70.36
C GLN A 343 29.46 38.02 -70.69
N GLY A 344 29.58 38.89 -69.68
CA GLY A 344 29.22 40.29 -69.81
C GLY A 344 27.71 40.46 -70.05
N ALA A 345 27.33 40.99 -71.21
CA ALA A 345 25.91 41.15 -71.59
C ALA A 345 25.36 39.97 -72.42
N THR A 346 26.22 39.03 -72.82
CA THR A 346 25.82 37.88 -73.66
C THR A 346 25.34 36.75 -72.76
N ILE A 347 24.11 36.27 -72.97
CA ILE A 347 23.55 35.09 -72.30
C ILE A 347 23.55 33.94 -73.30
N PHE A 348 24.16 32.81 -72.93
CA PHE A 348 24.27 31.63 -73.77
C PHE A 348 23.07 30.69 -73.57
N GLN A 349 22.55 30.12 -74.66
CA GLN A 349 21.31 29.34 -74.65
C GLN A 349 21.56 27.84 -74.47
N GLU A 350 20.87 27.23 -73.51
CA GLU A 350 20.89 25.78 -73.31
C GLU A 350 20.35 25.03 -74.54
N GLY A 351 21.00 23.94 -74.94
CA GLY A 351 20.68 23.12 -76.11
C GLY A 351 21.17 23.70 -77.46
N ILE A 352 21.72 24.93 -77.46
CA ILE A 352 22.30 25.58 -78.64
C ILE A 352 23.78 25.87 -78.41
N ASP A 353 24.09 26.64 -77.37
CA ASP A 353 25.45 27.07 -77.02
C ASP A 353 26.10 26.11 -76.01
N TRP A 354 25.34 25.61 -75.05
CA TRP A 354 25.81 24.68 -74.02
C TRP A 354 24.72 23.68 -73.60
N GLN A 355 25.10 22.61 -72.92
CA GLN A 355 24.19 21.67 -72.26
C GLN A 355 24.78 21.24 -70.90
N GLN A 356 23.93 20.87 -69.93
CA GLN A 356 24.40 20.34 -68.65
C GLN A 356 24.88 18.88 -68.81
N SER A 357 26.13 18.60 -68.43
CA SER A 357 26.72 17.26 -68.39
C SER A 357 27.16 16.92 -66.96
N GLY A 358 26.21 16.44 -66.16
CA GLY A 358 26.44 16.18 -64.73
C GLY A 358 26.86 17.44 -63.98
N ASN A 359 28.11 17.47 -63.52
CA ASN A 359 28.72 18.62 -62.83
C ASN A 359 29.42 19.62 -63.77
N HIS A 360 29.26 19.47 -65.08
CA HIS A 360 30.00 20.26 -66.06
C HIS A 360 29.05 21.05 -66.97
N VAL A 361 29.53 22.19 -67.44
CA VAL A 361 28.99 22.90 -68.59
C VAL A 361 29.65 22.31 -69.84
N ASP A 362 28.89 21.56 -70.63
CA ASP A 362 29.36 21.03 -71.90
C ASP A 362 29.02 22.01 -73.03
N TRP A 363 30.04 22.50 -73.74
CA TRP A 363 29.87 23.49 -74.78
C TRP A 363 29.67 22.81 -76.13
N ILE A 364 28.59 23.17 -76.82
CA ILE A 364 28.24 22.55 -78.09
C ILE A 364 29.09 23.21 -79.18
N GLY A 365 29.95 22.43 -79.85
CA GLY A 365 30.92 22.97 -80.83
C GLY A 365 30.35 23.71 -82.06
N SER A 366 29.02 23.77 -82.21
CA SER A 366 28.33 24.57 -83.24
C SER A 366 27.69 25.87 -82.71
N GLY A 367 27.66 26.07 -81.39
CA GLY A 367 27.11 27.26 -80.74
C GLY A 367 28.15 28.33 -80.44
N ASN A 368 27.73 29.44 -79.84
CA ASN A 368 28.64 30.49 -79.37
C ASN A 368 29.28 30.05 -78.05
N GLU A 369 30.62 29.98 -78.00
CA GLU A 369 31.36 29.72 -76.76
C GLU A 369 32.23 30.93 -76.36
N PRO A 370 32.44 31.17 -75.05
CA PRO A 370 33.47 32.09 -74.56
C PRO A 370 34.85 31.76 -75.12
N ALA A 371 35.68 32.78 -75.34
CA ALA A 371 37.05 32.55 -75.79
C ALA A 371 37.85 31.70 -74.79
N ILE A 372 38.66 30.77 -75.29
CA ILE A 372 39.50 29.88 -74.48
C ILE A 372 40.36 30.69 -73.50
N GLY A 373 40.38 30.29 -72.22
CA GLY A 373 41.12 30.98 -71.16
C GLY A 373 40.45 32.26 -70.63
N THR A 374 39.26 32.65 -71.12
CA THR A 374 38.45 33.71 -70.52
C THR A 374 37.52 33.17 -69.44
N THR A 375 37.10 34.05 -68.52
CA THR A 375 36.10 33.70 -67.50
C THR A 375 34.70 34.09 -67.97
N TYR A 376 33.72 33.26 -67.64
CA TYR A 376 32.31 33.51 -67.81
C TYR A 376 31.58 33.25 -66.49
N THR A 377 30.42 33.84 -66.31
CA THR A 377 29.63 33.71 -65.09
C THR A 377 28.58 32.61 -65.28
N VAL A 378 28.50 31.70 -64.32
CA VAL A 378 27.48 30.66 -64.26
C VAL A 378 26.68 30.86 -62.99
N ARG A 379 25.37 30.76 -63.11
CA ARG A 379 24.42 30.71 -61.99
C ARG A 379 23.74 29.35 -62.02
N TRP A 380 23.92 28.56 -60.97
CA TRP A 380 23.43 27.19 -60.91
C TRP A 380 22.99 26.84 -59.49
N THR A 381 22.25 25.75 -59.37
CA THR A 381 21.86 25.15 -58.10
C THR A 381 22.64 23.88 -57.86
N TYR A 382 23.06 23.64 -56.62
CA TYR A 382 23.81 22.45 -56.23
C TYR A 382 23.35 21.95 -54.86
N THR A 383 23.58 20.68 -54.57
CA THR A 383 23.29 20.12 -53.24
C THR A 383 24.41 20.50 -52.29
N LYS A 384 24.10 21.34 -51.30
CA LYS A 384 25.02 21.76 -50.25
C LYS A 384 24.70 21.00 -48.96
N GLN A 385 25.74 20.48 -48.29
CA GLN A 385 25.64 20.15 -46.87
C GLN A 385 25.69 21.45 -46.07
N MET A 386 24.56 21.82 -45.48
CA MET A 386 24.40 23.07 -44.76
C MET A 386 25.25 23.07 -43.49
N ILE A 387 25.78 24.24 -43.12
CA ILE A 387 26.67 24.40 -41.97
C ILE A 387 25.86 24.81 -40.74
N LYS A 388 25.91 24.00 -39.68
CA LYS A 388 25.26 24.28 -38.41
C LYS A 388 25.90 25.48 -37.71
N GLY A 389 25.10 26.46 -37.30
CA GLY A 389 25.53 27.71 -36.67
C GLY A 389 25.78 28.86 -37.66
N GLU A 390 25.80 28.58 -38.96
CA GLU A 390 25.94 29.61 -40.02
C GLU A 390 24.69 29.62 -40.91
N ASP A 391 24.37 28.49 -41.55
CA ASP A 391 23.23 28.36 -42.45
C ASP A 391 21.93 28.03 -41.68
N TYR A 392 22.05 27.16 -40.66
CA TYR A 392 20.91 26.69 -39.86
C TYR A 392 21.29 26.40 -38.41
N VAL A 393 20.30 26.34 -37.51
CA VAL A 393 20.46 25.93 -36.10
C VAL A 393 19.34 24.99 -35.64
N ASP A 394 19.58 24.27 -34.56
CA ASP A 394 18.54 23.50 -33.86
C ASP A 394 17.83 24.44 -32.88
N GLY A 395 16.54 24.67 -33.07
CA GLY A 395 15.78 25.61 -32.25
C GLY A 395 15.99 27.08 -32.66
N GLY A 396 16.58 27.89 -31.79
CA GLY A 396 16.72 29.34 -31.94
C GLY A 396 18.16 29.85 -32.14
N TRP A 397 18.29 31.08 -32.62
CA TRP A 397 19.58 31.71 -32.93
C TRP A 397 20.20 32.49 -31.76
N PHE A 398 19.55 32.53 -30.59
CA PHE A 398 20.11 33.21 -29.43
C PHE A 398 21.45 32.58 -29.02
N GLY A 399 22.47 33.41 -28.78
CA GLY A 399 23.82 32.96 -28.40
C GLY A 399 24.73 32.55 -29.55
N ILE A 400 24.25 32.59 -30.80
CA ILE A 400 25.06 32.36 -32.00
C ILE A 400 25.75 33.67 -32.43
N THR A 401 26.94 33.57 -33.02
CA THR A 401 27.69 34.71 -33.54
C THR A 401 26.84 35.51 -34.54
N ALA A 402 26.92 36.85 -34.49
CA ALA A 402 26.11 37.76 -35.30
C ALA A 402 24.58 37.75 -35.02
N HIS A 403 24.15 37.05 -33.96
CA HIS A 403 22.80 37.08 -33.42
C HIS A 403 22.77 37.58 -31.97
N PRO A 404 21.59 37.97 -31.43
CA PRO A 404 21.45 38.38 -30.04
C PRO A 404 22.00 37.35 -29.03
N THR A 405 22.76 37.79 -28.03
CA THR A 405 23.37 36.92 -27.02
C THR A 405 22.33 36.27 -26.12
N ALA A 406 22.64 35.12 -25.50
CA ALA A 406 21.81 34.57 -24.44
C ALA A 406 21.74 35.55 -23.24
N GLY A 407 20.58 35.70 -22.62
CA GLY A 407 20.35 36.71 -21.59
C GLY A 407 18.88 36.91 -21.25
N THR A 408 18.61 37.87 -20.37
CA THR A 408 17.24 38.27 -20.04
C THR A 408 16.72 39.25 -21.09
N TYR A 409 15.56 38.94 -21.66
CA TYR A 409 14.87 39.80 -22.60
C TYR A 409 13.50 40.20 -22.07
N HIS A 410 13.13 41.45 -22.37
CA HIS A 410 11.85 42.03 -22.05
C HIS A 410 11.05 42.25 -23.33
N TYR A 411 9.76 41.92 -23.29
CA TYR A 411 8.88 42.02 -24.44
C TYR A 411 7.62 42.80 -24.14
N VAL A 412 7.16 43.55 -25.14
CA VAL A 412 5.84 44.20 -25.15
C VAL A 412 5.21 43.99 -26.50
N VAL A 413 3.92 43.66 -26.50
CA VAL A 413 3.11 43.60 -27.72
C VAL A 413 2.05 44.69 -27.64
N THR A 414 1.89 45.43 -28.72
CA THR A 414 0.87 46.47 -28.87
C THR A 414 -0.04 46.14 -30.05
N ALA A 415 -1.29 46.60 -29.98
CA ALA A 415 -2.23 46.51 -31.09
C ALA A 415 -2.28 47.85 -31.83
N PHE A 416 -2.47 47.81 -33.15
CA PHE A 416 -2.69 49.01 -33.94
C PHE A 416 -3.91 48.87 -34.85
N ASP A 417 -4.54 49.99 -35.15
CA ASP A 417 -5.69 50.11 -36.04
C ASP A 417 -5.47 51.25 -37.06
N GLY A 418 -6.52 51.65 -37.78
CA GLY A 418 -6.44 52.77 -38.72
C GLY A 418 -6.24 54.15 -38.07
N SER A 419 -6.42 54.26 -36.76
CA SER A 419 -6.31 55.52 -35.98
C SER A 419 -4.94 55.67 -35.31
N GLY A 420 -4.27 54.57 -35.00
CA GLY A 420 -2.95 54.60 -34.38
C GLY A 420 -2.60 53.29 -33.67
N GLU A 421 -1.86 53.38 -32.56
CA GLU A 421 -1.34 52.24 -31.81
C GLU A 421 -1.62 52.41 -30.30
N THR A 422 -1.79 51.29 -29.59
CA THR A 422 -1.98 51.28 -28.13
C THR A 422 -0.72 51.77 -27.40
N ALA A 423 -0.90 52.51 -26.30
CA ALA A 423 0.22 52.98 -25.48
C ALA A 423 1.06 51.82 -24.90
N PHE A 424 2.33 52.11 -24.66
CA PHE A 424 3.17 51.32 -23.77
C PHE A 424 2.57 51.26 -22.36
N ASN A 425 2.44 50.05 -21.83
CA ASN A 425 2.03 49.81 -20.45
C ASN A 425 3.13 49.02 -19.74
N SER A 426 3.70 49.61 -18.69
CA SER A 426 4.77 48.96 -17.90
C SER A 426 4.28 47.67 -17.20
N GLY A 427 2.99 47.57 -16.91
CA GLY A 427 2.38 46.36 -16.32
C GLY A 427 2.18 45.20 -17.29
N SER A 428 2.33 45.42 -18.61
CA SER A 428 2.23 44.38 -19.64
C SER A 428 3.60 43.95 -20.18
N VAL A 429 4.70 44.35 -19.54
CA VAL A 429 6.05 43.92 -19.91
C VAL A 429 6.25 42.47 -19.47
N LEU A 430 6.55 41.62 -20.44
CA LEU A 430 6.90 40.24 -20.23
C LEU A 430 8.41 40.12 -20.08
N LEU A 431 8.88 39.22 -19.21
CA LEU A 431 10.31 38.93 -19.06
C LEU A 431 10.53 37.42 -19.21
N ARG A 432 11.64 37.04 -19.86
CA ARG A 432 12.11 35.66 -19.90
C ARG A 432 13.64 35.65 -19.93
N MET A 433 14.25 34.75 -19.17
CA MET A 433 15.65 34.39 -19.34
C MET A 433 15.75 33.43 -20.52
N THR A 434 16.46 33.83 -21.58
CA THR A 434 16.62 33.05 -22.81
C THR A 434 18.02 32.49 -22.89
N LEU A 435 18.13 31.16 -22.84
CA LEU A 435 19.40 30.45 -22.98
C LEU A 435 19.82 30.35 -24.46
N ALA A 436 21.07 29.98 -24.71
CA ALA A 436 21.54 29.78 -26.07
C ALA A 436 20.76 28.64 -26.75
N GLY A 437 20.36 28.82 -28.00
CA GLY A 437 19.56 27.83 -28.75
C GLY A 437 18.06 27.85 -28.45
N GLU A 438 17.59 28.63 -27.48
CA GLU A 438 16.15 28.73 -27.17
C GLU A 438 15.42 29.70 -28.10
N MET A 439 14.09 29.63 -28.10
CA MET A 439 13.22 30.62 -28.74
C MET A 439 12.15 31.08 -27.77
N ASN A 440 11.65 32.30 -27.93
CA ASN A 440 10.61 32.86 -27.08
C ASN A 440 9.29 32.93 -27.87
N ARG A 441 8.27 32.19 -27.43
CA ARG A 441 6.93 32.25 -28.02
C ARG A 441 6.07 33.22 -27.24
N LEU A 442 5.59 34.25 -27.92
CA LEU A 442 4.60 35.19 -27.42
C LEU A 442 3.22 34.85 -27.97
N SER A 443 2.19 34.89 -27.13
CA SER A 443 0.81 34.62 -27.51
C SER A 443 -0.16 35.61 -26.87
N TRP A 444 -1.27 35.90 -27.54
CA TRP A 444 -2.31 36.82 -27.07
C TRP A 444 -3.66 36.47 -27.69
N LEU A 445 -4.74 36.98 -27.11
CA LEU A 445 -6.09 36.80 -27.65
C LEU A 445 -6.35 37.78 -28.82
N PRO A 446 -7.10 37.38 -29.85
CA PRO A 446 -7.50 38.29 -30.94
C PRO A 446 -8.17 39.56 -30.41
N VAL A 447 -7.69 40.72 -30.84
CA VAL A 447 -8.27 42.03 -30.54
C VAL A 447 -9.21 42.43 -31.68
N ASN A 448 -10.51 42.52 -31.37
CA ASN A 448 -11.51 42.91 -32.37
C ASN A 448 -11.29 44.36 -32.84
N GLY A 449 -11.23 44.56 -34.16
CA GLY A 449 -10.99 45.87 -34.78
C GLY A 449 -9.50 46.26 -34.92
N ALA A 450 -8.55 45.40 -34.53
CA ALA A 450 -7.13 45.64 -34.77
C ALA A 450 -6.75 45.30 -36.22
N ASN A 451 -5.95 46.15 -36.86
CA ASN A 451 -5.36 45.91 -38.17
C ASN A 451 -4.10 45.04 -38.07
N GLY A 452 -3.51 44.94 -36.88
CA GLY A 452 -2.33 44.13 -36.63
C GLY A 452 -1.72 44.38 -35.25
N TYR A 453 -0.55 43.78 -35.06
CA TYR A 453 0.20 43.84 -33.80
C TYR A 453 1.65 44.19 -34.05
N ARG A 454 2.29 44.88 -33.10
CA ARG A 454 3.72 45.17 -33.11
C ARG A 454 4.37 44.56 -31.90
N VAL A 455 5.48 43.86 -32.13
CA VAL A 455 6.25 43.21 -31.07
C VAL A 455 7.53 44.00 -30.85
N TYR A 456 7.79 44.32 -29.59
CA TYR A 456 8.96 45.05 -29.14
C TYR A 456 9.80 44.19 -28.20
N ARG A 457 11.13 44.32 -28.30
CA ARG A 457 12.11 43.64 -27.46
C ARG A 457 13.07 44.66 -26.85
N ALA A 458 13.50 44.42 -25.61
CA ALA A 458 14.54 45.16 -24.92
C ALA A 458 15.43 44.21 -24.11
N THR A 459 16.69 44.60 -23.87
CA THR A 459 17.61 43.91 -22.94
C THR A 459 17.56 44.49 -21.53
N THR A 460 16.92 45.66 -21.37
CA THR A 460 16.72 46.35 -20.09
C THR A 460 15.30 46.91 -20.05
N ASN A 461 14.74 47.07 -18.85
CA ASN A 461 13.39 47.57 -18.63
C ASN A 461 13.40 48.81 -17.72
N GLY A 462 14.06 49.89 -18.18
CA GLY A 462 14.08 51.18 -17.47
C GLY A 462 13.03 52.16 -17.96
N SER A 463 12.71 52.15 -19.25
CA SER A 463 11.77 53.07 -19.92
C SER A 463 11.24 52.47 -21.22
N ARG A 464 10.14 53.04 -21.75
CA ARG A 464 9.61 52.71 -23.08
C ARG A 464 10.66 52.84 -24.21
N THR A 465 11.67 53.68 -24.01
CA THR A 465 12.74 53.95 -25.01
C THR A 465 13.74 52.81 -25.16
N ASP A 466 13.76 51.89 -24.19
CA ASP A 466 14.65 50.72 -24.22
C ASP A 466 14.12 49.64 -25.19
N PHE A 467 12.81 49.70 -25.48
CA PHE A 467 12.11 48.78 -26.37
C PHE A 467 12.26 49.17 -27.82
N GLN A 468 12.71 48.23 -28.65
CA GLN A 468 12.84 48.38 -30.09
C GLN A 468 11.91 47.40 -30.80
N ARG A 469 11.26 47.84 -31.88
CA ARG A 469 10.31 47.02 -32.64
C ARG A 469 11.03 45.95 -33.43
N ILE A 470 10.71 44.68 -33.22
CA ILE A 470 11.30 43.56 -33.96
C ILE A 470 10.39 43.06 -35.09
N LYS A 471 9.06 43.17 -34.93
CA LYS A 471 8.12 42.70 -35.95
C LYS A 471 6.82 43.48 -35.95
N GLU A 472 6.24 43.61 -37.13
CA GLU A 472 4.85 44.01 -37.36
C GLU A 472 4.11 42.82 -37.98
N LEU A 473 2.93 42.53 -37.46
CA LEU A 473 2.12 41.35 -37.77
C LEU A 473 0.73 41.80 -38.21
N GLY A 474 0.08 41.01 -39.06
CA GLY A 474 -1.30 41.27 -39.52
C GLY A 474 -2.35 41.02 -38.44
N SER A 475 -3.61 41.38 -38.75
CA SER A 475 -4.77 41.28 -37.85
C SER A 475 -5.08 39.86 -37.36
N GLU A 476 -4.73 38.84 -38.15
CA GLU A 476 -4.96 37.42 -37.84
C GLU A 476 -3.90 36.82 -36.89
N ALA A 477 -2.82 37.54 -36.61
CA ALA A 477 -1.75 37.01 -35.77
C ALA A 477 -2.16 36.94 -34.30
N ILE A 478 -2.10 35.75 -33.72
CA ILE A 478 -2.34 35.48 -32.29
C ILE A 478 -1.07 35.04 -31.54
N SER A 479 0.04 34.88 -32.27
CA SER A 479 1.31 34.53 -31.69
C SER A 479 2.47 34.97 -32.56
N TYR A 480 3.63 35.17 -31.92
CA TYR A 480 4.89 35.44 -32.58
C TYR A 480 5.99 34.68 -31.85
N ILE A 481 6.96 34.15 -32.61
CA ILE A 481 8.12 33.46 -32.03
C ILE A 481 9.33 34.33 -32.36
N ASP A 482 9.96 34.85 -31.32
CA ASP A 482 11.28 35.46 -31.45
C ASP A 482 12.33 34.34 -31.38
N ASP A 483 12.95 34.11 -32.52
CA ASP A 483 14.03 33.16 -32.73
C ASP A 483 15.40 33.83 -32.88
N ALA A 484 15.49 35.14 -32.59
CA ALA A 484 16.68 35.99 -32.74
C ALA A 484 17.10 36.27 -34.21
N VAL A 485 16.27 35.91 -35.19
CA VAL A 485 16.54 36.19 -36.61
C VAL A 485 16.01 37.56 -37.03
N ASP A 486 14.93 38.08 -36.46
CA ASP A 486 14.46 39.42 -36.82
C ASP A 486 15.32 40.52 -36.15
N GLU A 487 15.78 41.51 -36.93
CA GLU A 487 16.56 42.65 -36.44
C GLU A 487 15.64 43.71 -35.82
N PRO A 488 16.04 44.32 -34.69
CA PRO A 488 15.28 45.42 -34.10
C PRO A 488 15.38 46.67 -34.98
N VAL A 489 14.21 47.23 -35.28
CA VAL A 489 14.07 48.54 -35.91
C VAL A 489 14.01 49.60 -34.80
N ALA A 490 14.72 50.71 -34.99
CA ALA A 490 14.75 51.86 -34.07
C ALA A 490 13.39 52.59 -34.03
N SER A 491 12.40 51.94 -33.44
CA SER A 491 11.03 52.40 -33.23
C SER A 491 10.61 51.95 -31.84
N ASN A 492 10.23 52.90 -31.00
CA ASN A 492 9.78 52.65 -29.64
C ASN A 492 8.24 52.58 -29.59
N PRO A 493 7.66 51.85 -28.61
CA PRO A 493 6.22 51.83 -28.43
C PRO A 493 5.69 53.24 -28.05
N PRO A 494 4.45 53.59 -28.45
CA PRO A 494 3.87 54.91 -28.20
C PRO A 494 3.75 55.24 -26.72
N ALA A 495 3.91 56.52 -26.35
CA ALA A 495 3.71 56.98 -24.97
C ALA A 495 2.23 57.11 -24.57
N SER A 496 1.35 57.30 -25.55
CA SER A 496 -0.08 57.51 -25.38
C SER A 496 -0.85 56.73 -26.44
N THR A 497 -2.04 56.25 -26.08
CA THR A 497 -2.88 55.44 -26.97
C THR A 497 -3.49 56.35 -28.02
N SER A 498 -3.21 56.07 -29.29
CA SER A 498 -3.88 56.67 -30.45
C SER A 498 -4.83 55.70 -31.16
N ALA A 499 -4.73 54.40 -30.85
CA ALA A 499 -5.67 53.39 -31.30
C ALA A 499 -7.03 53.46 -30.57
N ALA A 500 -8.11 53.12 -31.25
CA ALA A 500 -9.43 52.92 -30.68
C ALA A 500 -9.63 51.51 -30.09
N VAL A 501 -8.63 50.62 -30.25
CA VAL A 501 -8.59 49.27 -29.69
C VAL A 501 -7.78 49.22 -28.39
N SER A 502 -7.96 48.15 -27.62
CA SER A 502 -7.17 47.85 -26.42
C SER A 502 -6.45 46.51 -26.58
N MET A 503 -5.19 46.46 -26.20
CA MET A 503 -4.39 45.24 -26.30
C MET A 503 -4.88 44.19 -25.29
N SER A 504 -4.98 42.94 -25.73
CA SER A 504 -5.31 41.80 -24.87
C SER A 504 -4.10 41.37 -24.02
N THR A 505 -4.34 40.60 -22.97
CA THR A 505 -3.26 40.06 -22.13
C THR A 505 -2.34 39.16 -22.97
N THR A 506 -1.04 39.43 -22.89
CA THR A 506 0.01 38.69 -23.58
C THR A 506 0.68 37.69 -22.63
N GLN A 507 1.14 36.58 -23.18
CA GLN A 507 1.88 35.54 -22.45
C GLN A 507 3.19 35.25 -23.19
N ILE A 508 4.21 34.82 -22.44
CA ILE A 508 5.50 34.37 -22.98
C ILE A 508 5.80 32.97 -22.46
N GLU A 509 6.21 32.08 -23.36
CA GLU A 509 6.60 30.71 -23.06
C GLU A 509 7.83 30.30 -23.91
N LEU A 510 8.41 29.14 -23.61
CA LEU A 510 9.47 28.57 -24.42
C LEU A 510 8.90 28.14 -25.80
N GLY A 511 9.58 28.51 -26.88
CA GLY A 511 9.24 28.09 -28.24
C GLY A 511 9.60 26.63 -28.51
N ASN A 512 9.01 26.04 -29.55
CA ASN A 512 9.29 24.66 -29.93
C ASN A 512 10.75 24.50 -30.41
N LEU A 513 11.59 23.81 -29.64
CA LEU A 513 12.99 23.57 -29.98
C LEU A 513 13.19 22.43 -31.00
N ASN A 514 12.14 21.65 -31.30
CA ASN A 514 12.21 20.51 -32.23
C ASN A 514 12.07 20.98 -33.69
N VAL A 515 12.87 21.97 -34.07
CA VAL A 515 12.85 22.56 -35.40
C VAL A 515 14.26 22.73 -35.93
N VAL A 516 14.41 22.56 -37.25
CA VAL A 516 15.55 23.09 -37.99
C VAL A 516 15.19 24.51 -38.40
N ASN A 517 16.00 25.48 -37.96
CA ASN A 517 15.73 26.89 -38.19
C ASN A 517 16.81 27.50 -39.09
N PHE A 518 16.42 27.93 -40.29
CA PHE A 518 17.31 28.62 -41.22
C PHE A 518 17.49 30.09 -40.83
N GLY A 519 18.69 30.60 -41.03
CA GLY A 519 19.11 31.90 -40.51
C GLY A 519 18.69 33.07 -41.39
N ARG A 520 19.61 34.02 -41.55
CA ARG A 520 19.47 35.12 -42.50
C ARG A 520 20.31 34.81 -43.72
N GLY A 521 19.74 34.93 -44.92
CA GLY A 521 20.44 34.78 -46.19
C GLY A 521 21.58 35.79 -46.43
N ALA A 522 21.76 36.78 -45.55
CA ALA A 522 22.89 37.70 -45.59
C ALA A 522 24.10 37.24 -44.76
N LEU A 523 23.91 36.27 -43.86
CA LEU A 523 24.96 35.75 -42.95
C LEU A 523 25.32 34.29 -43.26
N GLY A 524 24.39 33.53 -43.84
CA GLY A 524 24.58 32.16 -44.32
C GLY A 524 23.76 31.92 -45.58
N ASP A 525 23.90 30.73 -46.17
CA ASP A 525 23.17 30.36 -47.38
C ASP A 525 21.74 29.91 -47.05
N GLU A 526 20.78 30.26 -47.91
CA GLU A 526 19.40 29.79 -47.80
C GLU A 526 19.08 28.80 -48.93
N PRO A 527 18.26 27.76 -48.66
CA PRO A 527 17.79 26.87 -49.71
C PRO A 527 16.96 27.60 -50.77
N VAL A 528 16.96 27.07 -52.00
CA VAL A 528 16.12 27.58 -53.08
C VAL A 528 14.64 27.37 -52.73
N ASN A 529 13.82 28.40 -52.95
CA ASN A 529 12.38 28.33 -52.67
C ASN A 529 11.69 27.21 -53.48
N GLY A 530 10.95 26.35 -52.80
CA GLY A 530 10.28 25.19 -53.38
C GLY A 530 11.17 23.95 -53.52
N SER A 531 12.46 24.03 -53.17
CA SER A 531 13.36 22.87 -53.17
C SER A 531 13.15 21.98 -51.93
N ASN A 532 13.53 20.70 -52.05
CA ASN A 532 13.50 19.78 -50.92
C ASN A 532 14.82 19.83 -50.15
N CYS A 533 14.70 19.86 -48.83
CA CYS A 533 15.79 19.69 -47.89
C CYS A 533 15.69 18.29 -47.25
N SER A 534 16.82 17.61 -47.13
CA SER A 534 16.94 16.34 -46.43
C SER A 534 17.58 16.57 -45.06
N ILE A 535 16.95 16.06 -44.01
CA ILE A 535 17.37 16.28 -42.62
C ILE A 535 17.63 14.92 -41.97
N ASP A 536 18.85 14.76 -41.47
CA ASP A 536 19.27 13.66 -40.60
C ASP A 536 19.42 14.21 -39.18
N TYR A 537 18.84 13.50 -38.21
CA TYR A 537 18.85 13.95 -36.82
C TYR A 537 18.70 12.80 -35.84
N ASP A 538 19.16 13.04 -34.62
CA ASP A 538 18.94 12.17 -33.48
C ASP A 538 17.84 12.75 -32.58
N TYR A 539 16.90 11.90 -32.17
CA TYR A 539 15.86 12.27 -31.22
C TYR A 539 15.90 11.36 -30.00
N PHE A 540 15.42 11.87 -28.87
CA PHE A 540 15.38 11.12 -27.62
C PHE A 540 14.23 10.11 -27.59
N LEU A 541 14.49 8.95 -27.00
CA LEU A 541 13.50 7.91 -26.74
C LEU A 541 13.05 7.92 -25.28
N GLY A 542 11.76 7.66 -25.07
CA GLY A 542 11.20 7.42 -23.75
C GLY A 542 11.46 5.98 -23.29
N ARG A 543 11.25 5.72 -22.01
CA ARG A 543 11.27 4.37 -21.44
C ARG A 543 10.18 4.20 -20.38
N LYS A 544 9.91 2.96 -20.01
CA LYS A 544 9.03 2.62 -18.88
C LYS A 544 9.79 1.75 -17.91
N ASP A 545 9.87 2.19 -16.67
CA ASP A 545 10.54 1.46 -15.60
C ASP A 545 9.48 0.86 -14.66
N ILE A 546 9.85 -0.20 -13.93
CA ILE A 546 9.00 -0.77 -12.89
C ILE A 546 9.76 -0.80 -11.57
N ILE A 547 9.10 -0.35 -10.50
CA ILE A 547 9.56 -0.63 -9.15
C ILE A 547 8.88 -1.91 -8.69
N TYR A 548 9.68 -2.88 -8.27
CA TYR A 548 9.21 -4.16 -7.79
C TYR A 548 9.85 -4.49 -6.43
N ALA A 549 9.10 -5.23 -5.61
CA ALA A 549 9.57 -5.72 -4.34
C ALA A 549 9.94 -7.20 -4.44
N THR A 550 11.12 -7.52 -3.92
CA THR A 550 11.54 -8.89 -3.59
C THR A 550 11.23 -9.15 -2.12
N THR A 551 11.41 -10.38 -1.63
CA THR A 551 11.20 -10.72 -0.22
C THR A 551 12.05 -9.88 0.76
N ARG A 552 13.18 -9.30 0.30
CA ARG A 552 14.13 -8.56 1.15
C ARG A 552 14.22 -7.07 0.85
N GLU A 553 14.05 -6.67 -0.40
CA GLU A 553 14.35 -5.32 -0.85
C GLU A 553 13.47 -4.87 -2.01
N ILE A 554 13.33 -3.56 -2.17
CA ILE A 554 12.65 -2.91 -3.30
C ILE A 554 13.72 -2.53 -4.32
N LYS A 555 13.50 -2.88 -5.59
CA LYS A 555 14.41 -2.61 -6.70
C LYS A 555 13.69 -1.94 -7.86
N ARG A 556 14.48 -1.22 -8.65
CA ARG A 556 14.08 -0.69 -9.95
C ARG A 556 14.47 -1.69 -11.04
N LEU A 557 13.55 -2.04 -11.92
CA LEU A 557 13.81 -2.67 -13.20
C LEU A 557 13.73 -1.60 -14.28
N GLU A 558 14.85 -1.38 -14.97
CA GLU A 558 14.92 -0.45 -16.09
C GLU A 558 14.33 -1.09 -17.36
N GLY A 559 13.49 -0.34 -18.07
CA GLY A 559 12.93 -0.78 -19.33
C GLY A 559 13.77 -0.43 -20.56
N ALA A 560 13.46 -1.10 -21.66
CA ALA A 560 14.08 -0.82 -22.95
C ALA A 560 13.52 0.49 -23.55
N PRO A 561 14.37 1.44 -23.94
CA PRO A 561 13.94 2.65 -24.63
C PRO A 561 13.31 2.36 -25.99
N ALA A 562 12.18 2.99 -26.30
CA ALA A 562 11.47 2.82 -27.57
C ALA A 562 10.53 4.00 -27.88
N ASP A 563 10.06 4.11 -29.12
CA ASP A 563 9.04 5.10 -29.52
C ASP A 563 7.69 4.86 -28.79
N PHE A 564 7.36 3.58 -28.60
CA PHE A 564 6.24 3.12 -27.80
C PHE A 564 6.77 2.19 -26.72
N PRO A 565 7.27 2.76 -25.59
CA PRO A 565 7.84 1.98 -24.51
C PRO A 565 6.85 0.94 -24.00
N LYS A 566 7.30 -0.32 -23.92
CA LYS A 566 6.53 -1.40 -23.32
C LYS A 566 6.94 -1.56 -21.87
N LEU A 567 5.97 -1.93 -21.03
CA LEU A 567 6.25 -2.28 -19.63
C LEU A 567 7.20 -3.50 -19.59
N PRO A 568 8.30 -3.41 -18.83
CA PRO A 568 9.18 -4.56 -18.60
C PRO A 568 8.42 -5.73 -17.96
N ILE A 569 8.88 -6.94 -18.23
CA ILE A 569 8.34 -8.12 -17.54
C ILE A 569 8.98 -8.17 -16.16
N VAL A 570 8.14 -8.17 -15.13
CA VAL A 570 8.58 -8.29 -13.74
C VAL A 570 9.21 -9.68 -13.53
N PRO A 571 10.38 -9.79 -12.87
CA PRO A 571 11.03 -11.08 -12.63
C PRO A 571 10.11 -12.04 -11.87
N GLU A 572 10.27 -13.34 -12.10
CA GLU A 572 9.59 -14.37 -11.31
C GLU A 572 9.84 -14.15 -9.81
N ASP A 573 8.89 -14.56 -8.97
CA ASP A 573 8.99 -14.47 -7.51
C ASP A 573 8.99 -13.06 -6.89
N THR A 574 8.55 -12.05 -7.65
CA THR A 574 8.50 -10.66 -7.18
C THR A 574 7.13 -10.01 -7.35
N LEU A 575 6.90 -8.91 -6.64
CA LEU A 575 5.66 -8.13 -6.73
C LEU A 575 5.94 -6.78 -7.38
N GLY A 576 5.31 -6.49 -8.53
CA GLY A 576 5.34 -5.15 -9.11
C GLY A 576 4.54 -4.18 -8.25
N LEU A 577 5.14 -3.05 -7.85
CA LEU A 577 4.49 -2.01 -7.06
C LEU A 577 3.91 -0.91 -7.95
N CYS A 578 4.74 -0.34 -8.81
CA CYS A 578 4.33 0.73 -9.72
C CYS A 578 5.12 0.71 -11.03
N SER A 579 4.52 1.27 -12.07
CA SER A 579 5.23 1.65 -13.29
C SER A 579 5.53 3.14 -13.31
N ILE A 580 6.70 3.49 -13.83
CA ILE A 580 7.16 4.86 -14.03
C ILE A 580 7.29 5.08 -15.52
N ASP A 581 6.48 5.97 -16.05
CA ASP A 581 6.59 6.43 -17.42
C ASP A 581 7.65 7.55 -17.45
N CYS A 582 8.79 7.27 -18.09
CA CYS A 582 9.88 8.23 -18.27
C CYS A 582 9.78 8.81 -19.69
N PRO A 583 9.24 10.03 -19.85
CA PRO A 583 9.24 10.70 -21.15
C PRO A 583 10.67 10.94 -21.65
N PRO A 584 10.87 11.11 -22.96
CA PRO A 584 12.19 11.36 -23.52
C PRO A 584 12.76 12.68 -23.03
N ASN A 585 13.99 12.65 -22.50
CA ASN A 585 14.75 13.80 -21.97
C ASN A 585 13.93 14.81 -21.14
N SER A 586 12.98 14.33 -20.35
CA SER A 586 12.17 15.16 -19.45
C SER A 586 12.15 14.56 -18.05
N THR A 587 12.07 15.45 -17.05
CA THR A 587 11.91 15.13 -15.63
C THR A 587 10.44 14.99 -15.23
N ASP A 588 9.50 15.30 -16.13
CA ASP A 588 8.05 15.18 -15.89
C ASP A 588 7.61 13.72 -15.99
N MET A 589 8.15 12.87 -15.11
CA MET A 589 7.78 11.46 -15.03
C MET A 589 6.35 11.31 -14.51
N THR A 590 5.66 10.25 -14.90
CA THR A 590 4.35 9.92 -14.32
C THR A 590 4.37 8.53 -13.72
N ILE A 591 3.81 8.39 -12.51
CA ILE A 591 3.78 7.13 -11.78
C ILE A 591 2.36 6.57 -11.82
N ARG A 592 2.26 5.28 -12.13
CA ARG A 592 1.03 4.51 -12.00
C ARG A 592 1.26 3.34 -11.04
N ASN A 593 0.63 3.41 -9.87
CA ASN A 593 0.63 2.32 -8.89
C ASN A 593 -0.26 1.18 -9.39
N PHE A 594 0.23 -0.06 -9.31
CA PHE A 594 -0.54 -1.23 -9.77
C PHE A 594 -1.64 -1.62 -8.77
N GLY A 595 -1.43 -1.37 -7.47
CA GLY A 595 -2.43 -1.63 -6.43
C GLY A 595 -2.89 -3.08 -6.38
N LEU A 596 -1.98 -4.04 -6.56
CA LEU A 596 -2.27 -5.49 -6.58
C LEU A 596 -2.65 -6.00 -5.17
N THR A 597 -3.79 -5.57 -4.65
CA THR A 597 -4.28 -5.96 -3.32
C THR A 597 -5.02 -7.29 -3.37
N ARG A 598 -4.91 -8.08 -2.30
CA ARG A 598 -5.74 -9.28 -2.15
C ARG A 598 -7.21 -8.88 -2.02
N ILE A 599 -8.06 -9.60 -2.72
CA ILE A 599 -9.51 -9.49 -2.62
C ILE A 599 -10.01 -10.50 -1.57
N THR A 600 -10.87 -10.07 -0.65
CA THR A 600 -11.52 -10.98 0.32
C THR A 600 -12.72 -11.69 -0.31
N MET A 601 -13.17 -12.81 0.26
CA MET A 601 -14.35 -13.53 -0.26
C MET A 601 -15.62 -12.67 -0.23
N ASP A 602 -15.71 -11.77 0.76
CA ASP A 602 -16.78 -10.77 0.88
C ASP A 602 -16.80 -9.82 -0.32
N GLN A 603 -15.66 -9.21 -0.64
CA GLN A 603 -15.51 -8.34 -1.81
C GLN A 603 -15.73 -9.09 -3.14
N ILE A 604 -15.34 -10.36 -3.24
CA ILE A 604 -15.66 -11.18 -4.43
C ILE A 604 -17.18 -11.37 -4.54
N HIS A 605 -17.87 -11.60 -3.43
CA HIS A 605 -19.33 -11.76 -3.43
C HIS A 605 -20.04 -10.46 -3.81
N ASP A 606 -19.56 -9.32 -3.34
CA ASP A 606 -20.04 -8.00 -3.76
C ASP A 606 -19.83 -7.78 -5.26
N ILE A 607 -18.65 -8.09 -5.80
CA ILE A 607 -18.39 -8.01 -7.25
C ILE A 607 -19.32 -8.94 -8.04
N ILE A 608 -19.61 -10.15 -7.54
CA ILE A 608 -20.55 -11.07 -8.18
C ILE A 608 -21.95 -10.47 -8.24
N LYS A 609 -22.41 -9.88 -7.13
CA LYS A 609 -23.71 -9.21 -7.05
C LYS A 609 -23.77 -8.01 -7.99
N ASP A 610 -22.72 -7.18 -8.04
CA ASP A 610 -22.62 -6.04 -8.96
C ASP A 610 -22.66 -6.50 -10.43
N VAL A 611 -22.01 -7.62 -10.75
CA VAL A 611 -22.05 -8.21 -12.10
C VAL A 611 -23.45 -8.77 -12.43
N GLU A 612 -24.15 -9.34 -11.45
CA GLU A 612 -25.55 -9.76 -11.63
C GLU A 612 -26.47 -8.56 -11.89
N ASP A 613 -26.31 -7.47 -11.14
CA ASP A 613 -27.05 -6.23 -11.34
C ASP A 613 -26.72 -5.59 -12.71
N LEU A 614 -25.44 -5.59 -13.12
CA LEU A 614 -25.03 -5.15 -14.45
C LEU A 614 -25.67 -5.98 -15.56
N LYS A 615 -25.72 -7.30 -15.42
CA LYS A 615 -26.40 -8.19 -16.39
C LYS A 615 -27.89 -7.92 -16.44
N TYR A 616 -28.53 -7.69 -15.29
CA TYR A 616 -29.94 -7.33 -15.25
C TYR A 616 -30.20 -6.00 -15.98
N ASN A 617 -29.37 -4.99 -15.72
CA ASN A 617 -29.47 -3.69 -16.37
C ASN A 617 -29.19 -3.75 -17.88
N ASP A 618 -28.19 -4.53 -18.32
CA ASP A 618 -27.91 -4.76 -19.74
C ASP A 618 -29.09 -5.48 -20.42
N ALA A 619 -29.67 -6.49 -19.79
CA ALA A 619 -30.86 -7.17 -20.32
C ALA A 619 -32.06 -6.22 -20.47
N GLN A 620 -32.30 -5.34 -19.48
CA GLN A 620 -33.33 -4.31 -19.58
C GLN A 620 -33.02 -3.30 -20.70
N TYR A 621 -31.77 -2.88 -20.84
CA TYR A 621 -31.34 -1.95 -21.89
C TYR A 621 -31.51 -2.56 -23.29
N GLN A 622 -31.12 -3.82 -23.48
CA GLN A 622 -31.33 -4.55 -24.74
C GLN A 622 -32.82 -4.70 -25.05
N MET A 623 -33.65 -5.08 -24.07
CA MET A 623 -35.10 -5.19 -24.25
C MET A 623 -35.74 -3.85 -24.64
N ASN A 624 -35.31 -2.75 -24.03
CA ASN A 624 -35.80 -1.41 -24.36
C ASN A 624 -35.38 -1.01 -25.80
N ASN A 625 -34.12 -1.25 -26.18
CA ASN A 625 -33.63 -0.98 -27.54
C ASN A 625 -34.37 -1.82 -28.60
N GLU A 626 -34.63 -3.09 -28.34
CA GLU A 626 -35.43 -3.95 -29.24
C GLU A 626 -36.86 -3.43 -29.39
N LEU A 627 -37.48 -2.96 -28.29
CA LEU A 627 -38.83 -2.40 -28.33
C LEU A 627 -38.88 -1.03 -29.01
N GLN A 628 -37.84 -0.21 -28.92
CA GLN A 628 -37.76 1.06 -29.64
C GLN A 628 -37.75 0.86 -31.16
N ASN A 629 -37.00 -0.13 -31.64
CA ASN A 629 -36.81 -0.40 -33.08
C ASN A 629 -37.98 -1.14 -33.76
N ARG A 630 -38.98 -1.62 -33.02
CA ARG A 630 -40.18 -2.26 -33.59
C ARG A 630 -41.21 -1.26 -34.12
N ASP A 631 -42.02 -1.66 -35.10
CA ASP A 631 -43.12 -0.84 -35.62
C ASP A 631 -44.26 -0.68 -34.61
N ALA A 632 -44.90 0.50 -34.56
CA ALA A 632 -45.90 0.89 -33.57
C ALA A 632 -47.11 -0.07 -33.44
N GLN A 633 -47.51 -0.76 -34.51
CA GLN A 633 -48.59 -1.76 -34.46
C GLN A 633 -48.21 -3.02 -33.65
N SER A 634 -46.92 -3.36 -33.57
CA SER A 634 -46.42 -4.54 -32.85
C SER A 634 -46.07 -4.27 -31.38
N LYS A 635 -46.10 -3.00 -30.94
CA LYS A 635 -45.82 -2.58 -29.56
C LYS A 635 -47.03 -2.66 -28.62
N LYS A 636 -48.23 -2.94 -29.15
CA LYS A 636 -49.46 -2.93 -28.35
C LYS A 636 -49.46 -4.08 -27.34
N GLY A 637 -49.32 -3.76 -26.06
CA GLY A 637 -49.38 -4.71 -24.94
C GLY A 637 -48.04 -5.25 -24.44
N ILE A 638 -46.91 -4.72 -24.93
CA ILE A 638 -45.57 -5.06 -24.43
C ILE A 638 -44.98 -3.81 -23.77
N TYR A 639 -44.61 -3.92 -22.50
CA TYR A 639 -44.08 -2.82 -21.67
C TYR A 639 -42.78 -3.31 -21.00
N SER A 640 -41.69 -2.53 -21.14
CA SER A 640 -40.40 -2.81 -20.50
C SER A 640 -39.95 -1.59 -19.69
N ASP A 641 -40.16 -1.65 -18.39
CA ASP A 641 -39.79 -0.59 -17.46
C ASP A 641 -39.43 -1.24 -16.13
N ASP A 642 -38.39 -0.73 -15.49
CA ASP A 642 -37.95 -1.18 -14.17
C ASP A 642 -38.63 -0.37 -13.05
N PHE A 643 -39.50 0.58 -13.41
CA PHE A 643 -40.25 1.46 -12.51
C PHE A 643 -39.33 2.24 -11.55
N SER A 644 -38.10 2.51 -11.97
CA SER A 644 -37.12 3.30 -11.21
C SER A 644 -37.34 4.81 -11.35
N ASN A 645 -37.99 5.25 -12.43
CA ASN A 645 -38.30 6.65 -12.69
C ASN A 645 -39.60 6.77 -13.50
N THR A 646 -40.10 7.99 -13.58
CA THR A 646 -41.34 8.33 -14.31
C THR A 646 -41.12 8.68 -15.79
N ALA A 647 -39.92 8.48 -16.35
CA ALA A 647 -39.56 8.98 -17.68
C ALA A 647 -40.31 8.27 -18.83
N GLN A 648 -40.71 7.01 -18.64
CA GLN A 648 -41.54 6.27 -19.60
C GLN A 648 -43.05 6.52 -19.41
N SER A 649 -43.45 7.22 -18.35
CA SER A 649 -44.84 7.51 -18.03
C SER A 649 -45.21 8.96 -18.38
N ASP A 650 -46.38 9.15 -19.00
CA ASP A 650 -46.93 10.50 -19.22
C ASP A 650 -47.67 10.98 -17.97
N ILE A 651 -46.93 11.55 -17.03
CA ILE A 651 -47.47 12.08 -15.76
C ILE A 651 -48.43 13.26 -15.94
N TYR A 652 -48.48 13.85 -17.14
CA TYR A 652 -49.38 14.97 -17.45
C TYR A 652 -50.67 14.53 -18.15
N HIS A 653 -50.81 13.23 -18.46
CA HIS A 653 -52.01 12.69 -19.06
C HIS A 653 -53.17 12.66 -18.06
N ALA A 654 -54.36 13.07 -18.50
CA ALA A 654 -55.56 13.15 -17.63
C ALA A 654 -56.03 11.79 -17.08
N GLU A 655 -55.60 10.69 -17.71
CA GLU A 655 -55.91 9.31 -17.29
C GLU A 655 -54.73 8.64 -16.56
N TRP A 656 -53.71 9.38 -16.13
CA TRP A 656 -52.61 8.82 -15.35
C TRP A 656 -53.09 8.47 -13.93
N ASP A 657 -53.43 7.19 -13.70
CA ASP A 657 -54.04 6.68 -12.47
C ASP A 657 -53.14 5.72 -11.66
N ALA A 658 -52.00 5.34 -12.24
CA ALA A 658 -50.98 4.48 -11.65
C ALA A 658 -49.68 5.25 -11.44
N ARG A 659 -49.33 5.51 -10.17
CA ARG A 659 -48.06 6.12 -9.80
C ARG A 659 -46.91 5.11 -9.86
N VAL A 660 -45.77 5.54 -10.37
CA VAL A 660 -44.52 4.79 -10.30
C VAL A 660 -43.91 4.99 -8.92
N ASN A 661 -43.74 3.92 -8.15
CA ASN A 661 -43.00 3.97 -6.89
C ASN A 661 -41.52 3.70 -7.16
N GLU A 662 -40.74 4.77 -7.30
CA GLU A 662 -39.31 4.72 -7.63
C GLU A 662 -38.48 3.93 -6.59
N LEU A 663 -38.83 4.01 -5.31
CA LEU A 663 -38.16 3.23 -4.25
C LEU A 663 -38.55 1.75 -4.28
N GLY A 664 -39.82 1.47 -4.54
CA GLY A 664 -40.36 0.11 -4.53
C GLY A 664 -40.16 -0.66 -5.83
N LYS A 665 -39.88 0.04 -6.93
CA LYS A 665 -39.82 -0.50 -8.31
C LYS A 665 -41.11 -1.21 -8.73
N PHE A 666 -42.27 -0.60 -8.43
CA PHE A 666 -43.57 -1.10 -8.89
C PHE A 666 -44.56 0.04 -9.17
N ALA A 667 -45.47 -0.21 -10.11
CA ALA A 667 -46.64 0.65 -10.33
C ALA A 667 -47.69 0.41 -9.24
N SER A 668 -48.20 1.48 -8.64
CA SER A 668 -49.22 1.42 -7.60
C SER A 668 -50.36 2.40 -7.88
N PRO A 669 -51.57 2.18 -7.34
CA PRO A 669 -52.63 3.16 -7.44
C PRO A 669 -52.22 4.49 -6.80
N ASP A 670 -52.78 5.59 -7.30
CA ASP A 670 -52.53 6.92 -6.76
C ASP A 670 -52.86 7.01 -5.25
N ARG A 671 -52.06 7.76 -4.50
CA ARG A 671 -52.23 7.95 -3.05
C ARG A 671 -52.05 9.42 -2.69
N SER A 672 -53.08 10.00 -2.09
CA SER A 672 -52.98 11.30 -1.41
C SER A 672 -52.41 11.09 -0.01
N ALA A 673 -51.27 11.72 0.30
CA ALA A 673 -50.69 11.71 1.64
C ALA A 673 -51.36 12.77 2.51
N ILE A 674 -52.07 12.34 3.56
CA ILE A 674 -52.59 13.21 4.61
C ILE A 674 -51.65 13.07 5.80
N SER A 675 -50.76 14.03 6.02
CA SER A 675 -49.92 14.06 7.23
C SER A 675 -50.77 14.53 8.40
N THR A 676 -51.09 13.61 9.31
CA THR A 676 -51.68 13.94 10.62
C THR A 676 -50.60 13.78 11.68
N ALA A 677 -50.18 14.88 12.29
CA ALA A 677 -49.27 14.82 13.42
C ALA A 677 -50.04 14.24 14.63
N LEU A 678 -49.53 13.14 15.20
CA LEU A 678 -50.10 12.56 16.40
C LEU A 678 -49.69 13.43 17.61
N GLU A 679 -50.66 14.10 18.22
CA GLU A 679 -50.46 14.81 19.50
C GLU A 679 -50.63 13.83 20.67
N VAL A 680 -49.67 13.84 21.59
CA VAL A 680 -49.71 13.02 22.81
C VAL A 680 -50.57 13.73 23.85
N ASP A 681 -51.65 13.09 24.28
CA ASP A 681 -52.44 13.55 25.44
C ASP A 681 -51.72 13.17 26.74
N SER A 682 -50.99 14.15 27.30
CA SER A 682 -50.23 14.03 28.53
C SER A 682 -51.09 13.92 29.80
N GLY A 683 -52.40 14.15 29.72
CA GLY A 683 -53.32 14.07 30.87
C GLY A 683 -53.91 12.68 31.10
N SER A 684 -53.91 11.82 30.07
CA SER A 684 -54.56 10.51 30.08
C SER A 684 -53.63 9.35 29.72
N SER A 685 -52.36 9.63 29.42
CA SER A 685 -51.33 8.62 29.16
C SER A 685 -50.35 8.50 30.33
N ASP A 686 -50.13 7.27 30.77
CA ASP A 686 -49.23 6.83 31.82
C ASP A 686 -47.84 6.44 31.29
N ALA A 687 -47.55 6.70 30.01
CA ALA A 687 -46.25 6.47 29.39
C ALA A 687 -45.20 7.53 29.78
N SER A 688 -43.97 7.10 30.06
CA SER A 688 -42.82 7.98 30.27
C SER A 688 -42.10 8.26 28.95
N PHE A 689 -41.94 9.54 28.60
CA PHE A 689 -41.33 9.96 27.34
C PHE A 689 -39.86 10.35 27.53
N PHE A 690 -38.96 9.68 26.82
CA PHE A 690 -37.52 9.94 26.80
C PHE A 690 -37.09 10.33 25.39
N GLY A 691 -37.08 11.64 25.10
CA GLY A 691 -36.80 12.14 23.75
C GLY A 691 -37.82 11.61 22.74
N SER A 692 -37.38 10.74 21.81
CA SER A 692 -38.23 10.11 20.80
C SER A 692 -38.84 8.77 21.21
N LEU A 693 -38.59 8.31 22.45
CA LEU A 693 -39.05 7.01 22.95
C LEU A 693 -40.21 7.18 23.93
N ALA A 694 -41.28 6.41 23.75
CA ALA A 694 -42.38 6.28 24.70
C ALA A 694 -42.25 4.92 25.42
N LEU A 695 -42.02 4.95 26.72
CA LEU A 695 -41.81 3.78 27.56
C LEU A 695 -43.00 3.59 28.52
N LEU A 696 -43.25 2.35 28.93
CA LEU A 696 -44.18 2.07 30.03
C LEU A 696 -43.62 2.64 31.35
N PRO A 697 -44.49 3.07 32.28
CA PRO A 697 -44.04 3.63 33.55
C PRO A 697 -43.24 2.59 34.33
N GLY A 698 -41.96 2.87 34.54
CA GLY A 698 -41.01 2.01 35.24
C GLY A 698 -40.08 2.82 36.13
N ASN A 699 -39.51 2.16 37.15
CA ASN A 699 -38.49 2.76 38.00
C ASN A 699 -37.10 2.47 37.41
N GLU A 700 -36.30 3.51 37.19
CA GLU A 700 -34.90 3.34 36.81
C GLU A 700 -34.09 2.86 38.02
N THR A 701 -33.30 1.80 37.82
CA THR A 701 -32.28 1.34 38.76
C THR A 701 -30.93 1.37 38.06
N VAL A 702 -29.95 1.98 38.70
CA VAL A 702 -28.59 2.06 38.17
C VAL A 702 -27.96 0.67 38.26
N LEU A 703 -27.72 0.04 37.11
CA LEU A 703 -27.18 -1.32 37.00
C LEU A 703 -25.65 -1.37 37.12
N VAL A 704 -24.98 -0.31 36.65
CA VAL A 704 -23.53 -0.14 36.72
C VAL A 704 -23.24 1.34 36.94
N GLU A 705 -22.50 1.62 38.01
CA GLU A 705 -22.03 2.93 38.42
C GLU A 705 -20.56 2.78 38.80
N GLN A 706 -19.67 3.55 38.18
CA GLN A 706 -18.24 3.54 38.49
C GLN A 706 -17.86 4.88 39.12
N ASN A 707 -17.99 4.95 40.45
CA ASN A 707 -17.62 6.12 41.25
C ASN A 707 -16.12 6.18 41.57
N ASP A 708 -15.42 5.05 41.43
CA ASP A 708 -14.00 4.96 41.75
C ASP A 708 -13.16 5.04 40.49
N TRP A 709 -12.30 6.05 40.43
CA TRP A 709 -11.17 6.15 39.51
C TRP A 709 -9.87 6.08 40.30
N SER A 710 -8.82 5.53 39.69
CA SER A 710 -7.50 5.43 40.33
C SER A 710 -6.71 6.73 40.22
N GLU A 711 -6.72 7.39 39.05
CA GLU A 711 -5.95 8.62 38.80
C GLU A 711 -6.58 9.48 37.69
N GLU A 712 -6.38 10.79 37.76
CA GLU A 712 -6.79 11.75 36.74
C GLU A 712 -5.64 11.94 35.73
N ARG A 713 -5.82 11.54 34.46
CA ARG A 713 -4.79 11.67 33.41
C ARG A 713 -5.26 12.61 32.30
N ASN A 714 -4.51 13.68 32.08
CA ASN A 714 -4.80 14.64 31.02
C ASN A 714 -4.61 13.97 29.64
N ILE A 715 -5.66 13.94 28.82
CA ILE A 715 -5.67 13.29 27.49
C ILE A 715 -4.68 13.97 26.53
N ASN A 716 -4.36 15.25 26.78
CA ASN A 716 -3.34 15.98 26.04
C ASN A 716 -2.52 16.89 26.99
N PRO A 717 -1.26 16.55 27.31
CA PRO A 717 -0.43 17.30 28.26
C PRO A 717 -0.10 18.75 27.85
N TYR A 718 -0.34 19.15 26.60
CA TYR A 718 0.12 20.43 26.05
C TYR A 718 -0.99 21.41 25.65
N ALA A 719 -2.26 21.09 25.86
CA ALA A 719 -3.37 21.99 25.55
C ALA A 719 -3.91 22.67 26.82
N VAL A 720 -3.22 23.73 27.27
CA VAL A 720 -3.82 24.70 28.20
C VAL A 720 -4.80 25.54 27.38
N PHE A 721 -6.03 25.06 27.24
CA PHE A 721 -7.10 25.93 26.77
C PHE A 721 -7.44 26.90 27.90
N ASP A 722 -7.22 28.19 27.68
CA ASP A 722 -7.79 29.22 28.54
C ASP A 722 -9.30 29.01 28.60
N LYS A 723 -9.85 29.00 29.83
CA LYS A 723 -11.28 28.85 30.07
C LYS A 723 -12.06 29.83 29.18
N PRO A 724 -13.06 29.37 28.39
CA PRO A 724 -13.84 30.26 27.54
C PRO A 724 -14.47 31.38 28.39
N PRO A 725 -14.62 32.60 27.85
CA PRO A 725 -15.19 33.71 28.62
C PRO A 725 -16.61 33.39 29.11
N ALA A 726 -16.99 33.97 30.24
CA ALA A 726 -18.36 33.88 30.76
C ALA A 726 -19.36 34.46 29.75
N MET A 727 -20.45 33.74 29.51
CA MET A 727 -21.52 34.15 28.59
C MET A 727 -22.86 34.21 29.31
N LEU A 728 -23.73 35.10 28.83
CA LEU A 728 -25.07 35.32 29.38
C LEU A 728 -26.09 35.26 28.24
N GLN A 729 -27.11 34.42 28.39
CA GLN A 729 -28.24 34.32 27.47
C GLN A 729 -29.51 34.73 28.20
N ILE A 730 -30.37 35.50 27.52
CA ILE A 730 -31.67 35.92 28.04
C ILE A 730 -32.79 35.50 27.09
N THR A 731 -33.90 35.00 27.63
CA THR A 731 -35.06 34.56 26.87
C THR A 731 -36.35 34.96 27.61
N PRO A 732 -37.27 35.72 26.98
CA PRO A 732 -37.13 36.43 25.71
C PRO A 732 -36.22 37.67 25.82
N ASN A 733 -35.66 38.12 24.70
CA ASN A 733 -34.80 39.32 24.61
C ASN A 733 -35.58 40.64 24.40
N LEU A 734 -36.92 40.57 24.37
CA LEU A 734 -37.86 41.70 24.28
C LEU A 734 -39.00 41.46 25.27
N GLY A 735 -39.40 42.48 26.04
CA GLY A 735 -40.48 42.34 27.01
C GLY A 735 -41.14 43.65 27.44
N ARG A 736 -42.36 43.55 28.00
CA ARG A 736 -43.13 44.68 28.52
C ARG A 736 -42.96 44.82 30.03
N ARG A 737 -42.87 46.07 30.51
CA ARG A 737 -42.72 46.41 31.94
C ARG A 737 -43.82 45.76 32.78
N GLY A 738 -43.42 45.10 33.88
CA GLY A 738 -44.33 44.49 34.85
C GLY A 738 -45.12 43.26 34.35
N GLN A 739 -44.92 42.81 33.10
CA GLN A 739 -45.68 41.71 32.50
C GLN A 739 -44.81 40.57 31.98
N THR A 740 -43.62 40.87 31.45
CA THR A 740 -42.73 39.84 30.88
C THR A 740 -41.72 39.37 31.92
N GLY A 741 -41.76 38.07 32.26
CA GLY A 741 -40.69 37.39 32.97
C GLY A 741 -39.56 37.02 32.01
N ILE A 742 -38.33 37.30 32.41
CA ILE A 742 -37.13 37.01 31.63
C ILE A 742 -36.38 35.89 32.34
N ALA A 743 -36.13 34.80 31.61
CA ALA A 743 -35.19 33.76 32.03
C ALA A 743 -33.77 34.18 31.61
N VAL A 744 -32.83 34.05 32.53
CA VAL A 744 -31.42 34.39 32.35
C VAL A 744 -30.59 33.16 32.65
N THR A 745 -29.79 32.73 31.68
CA THR A 745 -28.88 31.59 31.81
C THR A 745 -27.45 32.07 31.60
N GLY A 746 -26.63 31.94 32.63
CA GLY A 746 -25.20 32.17 32.60
C GLY A 746 -24.43 30.86 32.41
N ILE A 747 -23.35 30.88 31.63
CA ILE A 747 -22.43 29.74 31.46
C ILE A 747 -20.97 30.21 31.57
N ASN A 748 -20.08 29.28 31.96
CA ASN A 748 -18.65 29.51 32.20
C ASN A 748 -18.31 30.44 33.39
N PHE A 749 -19.19 30.57 34.38
CA PHE A 749 -18.87 31.21 35.67
C PHE A 749 -18.00 30.30 36.55
N THR A 750 -17.51 30.79 37.68
CA THR A 750 -16.70 30.00 38.62
C THR A 750 -17.54 28.84 39.17
N PRO A 751 -17.14 27.56 39.00
CA PRO A 751 -17.90 26.42 39.49
C PRO A 751 -18.24 26.49 40.98
N SER A 752 -19.46 26.07 41.36
CA SER A 752 -19.95 26.02 42.74
C SER A 752 -19.82 27.34 43.53
N LYS A 753 -19.75 28.48 42.84
CA LYS A 753 -19.59 29.79 43.46
C LYS A 753 -20.95 30.32 43.92
N SER A 754 -21.03 30.64 45.21
CA SER A 754 -22.14 31.38 45.80
C SER A 754 -21.89 32.89 45.78
N GLY A 755 -22.99 33.66 45.82
CA GLY A 755 -22.93 35.12 45.86
C GLY A 755 -22.96 35.80 44.49
N ILE A 756 -23.37 35.11 43.44
CA ILE A 756 -23.52 35.67 42.10
C ILE A 756 -24.70 36.65 42.08
N VAL A 757 -24.50 37.81 41.47
CA VAL A 757 -25.49 38.89 41.41
C VAL A 757 -25.89 39.15 39.97
N LEU A 758 -27.20 39.15 39.73
CA LEU A 758 -27.83 39.55 38.47
C LEU A 758 -28.31 40.99 38.58
N ARG A 759 -27.90 41.82 37.63
CA ARG A 759 -28.28 43.24 37.53
C ARG A 759 -28.91 43.55 36.19
N CYS A 760 -29.87 44.48 36.19
CA CYS A 760 -30.40 45.12 34.98
C CYS A 760 -30.18 46.62 35.13
N ASP A 761 -29.42 47.25 34.23
CA ASP A 761 -29.05 48.67 34.29
C ASP A 761 -28.47 49.11 35.66
N GLY A 762 -27.68 48.22 36.29
CA GLY A 762 -27.05 48.45 37.59
C GLY A 762 -27.95 48.21 38.81
N GLN A 763 -29.26 47.98 38.63
CA GLN A 763 -30.16 47.56 39.72
C GLN A 763 -30.09 46.05 39.91
N VAL A 764 -30.01 45.59 41.17
CA VAL A 764 -29.97 44.15 41.51
C VAL A 764 -31.35 43.55 41.32
N MET A 765 -31.44 42.57 40.41
CA MET A 765 -32.66 41.82 40.11
C MET A 765 -32.72 40.49 40.88
N ALA A 766 -31.57 39.84 41.06
CA ALA A 766 -31.41 38.66 41.89
C ALA A 766 -30.01 38.65 42.53
N SER A 767 -29.89 38.12 43.73
CA SER A 767 -28.64 38.02 44.49
C SER A 767 -28.52 36.65 45.16
N ASN A 768 -27.30 36.27 45.55
CA ASN A 768 -27.00 34.96 46.15
C ASN A 768 -27.32 33.78 45.22
N LEU A 769 -27.21 34.00 43.90
CA LEU A 769 -27.27 32.91 42.94
C LEU A 769 -26.02 32.01 43.13
N ILE A 770 -26.21 30.72 42.91
CA ILE A 770 -25.19 29.69 43.05
C ILE A 770 -25.03 29.04 41.68
N SER A 771 -23.81 28.95 41.19
CA SER A 771 -23.51 28.17 39.98
C SER A 771 -23.42 26.68 40.29
N ASP A 772 -23.77 25.83 39.32
CA ASP A 772 -23.50 24.40 39.41
C ASP A 772 -22.00 24.06 39.28
N GLU A 773 -21.67 22.77 39.35
CA GLU A 773 -20.30 22.23 39.21
C GLU A 773 -19.70 22.48 37.81
N ALA A 774 -20.52 22.83 36.81
CA ALA A 774 -20.09 23.21 35.47
C ALA A 774 -20.02 24.74 35.28
N GLY A 775 -20.27 25.54 36.31
CA GLY A 775 -20.26 27.00 36.24
C GLY A 775 -21.47 27.61 35.53
N ARG A 776 -22.59 26.88 35.45
CA ARG A 776 -23.87 27.37 34.91
C ARG A 776 -24.73 27.95 36.02
N VAL A 777 -25.44 29.03 35.72
CA VAL A 777 -26.32 29.73 36.65
C VAL A 777 -27.63 30.01 35.93
N SER A 778 -28.76 29.66 36.53
CA SER A 778 -30.08 30.05 36.05
C SER A 778 -30.73 31.03 37.02
N ALA A 779 -31.37 32.06 36.48
CA ALA A 779 -32.13 33.03 37.25
C ALA A 779 -33.30 33.54 36.41
N SER A 780 -34.31 34.10 37.05
CA SER A 780 -35.37 34.80 36.36
C SER A 780 -35.75 36.07 37.11
N PHE A 781 -36.19 37.08 36.37
CA PHE A 781 -36.75 38.30 36.96
C PHE A 781 -37.82 38.89 36.05
N THR A 782 -38.75 39.65 36.63
CA THR A 782 -39.74 40.41 35.87
C THR A 782 -39.23 41.82 35.65
N ILE A 783 -39.42 42.37 34.45
CA ILE A 783 -38.99 43.75 34.13
C ILE A 783 -39.63 44.74 35.13
N PRO A 784 -38.86 45.53 35.89
CA PRO A 784 -39.39 46.49 36.84
C PRO A 784 -40.32 47.52 36.18
N THR A 785 -41.41 47.90 36.86
CA THR A 785 -42.38 48.88 36.34
C THR A 785 -41.78 50.27 36.09
N ASN A 786 -40.71 50.60 36.82
CA ASN A 786 -39.93 51.84 36.71
C ASN A 786 -38.76 51.79 35.70
N ALA A 787 -38.57 50.68 34.97
CA ALA A 787 -37.52 50.56 33.96
C ALA A 787 -37.74 51.54 32.79
N ARG A 788 -36.69 52.18 32.28
CA ARG A 788 -36.78 53.12 31.14
C ARG A 788 -36.85 52.36 29.80
N ASN A 789 -37.55 52.89 28.79
CA ASN A 789 -37.63 52.25 27.46
C ASN A 789 -36.28 52.23 26.73
N GLY A 790 -36.09 51.25 25.86
CA GLY A 790 -34.90 51.10 25.01
C GLY A 790 -33.99 49.93 25.42
N ASN A 791 -32.83 49.81 24.78
CA ASN A 791 -31.90 48.70 25.00
C ASN A 791 -31.23 48.84 26.38
N ARG A 792 -31.44 47.85 27.24
CA ARG A 792 -30.91 47.74 28.60
C ARG A 792 -29.89 46.63 28.69
N ILE A 793 -28.94 46.79 29.60
CA ILE A 793 -27.89 45.80 29.81
C ILE A 793 -28.25 44.96 31.03
N VAL A 794 -28.40 43.65 30.80
CA VAL A 794 -28.47 42.65 31.84
C VAL A 794 -27.05 42.12 32.06
N GLU A 795 -26.56 42.20 33.29
CA GLU A 795 -25.21 41.79 33.68
C GLU A 795 -25.28 40.78 34.82
N MET A 796 -24.50 39.70 34.71
CA MET A 796 -24.30 38.74 35.78
C MET A 796 -22.81 38.64 36.10
N ALA A 797 -22.45 38.71 37.38
CA ALA A 797 -21.06 38.69 37.83
C ALA A 797 -20.88 37.86 39.11
N ASP A 798 -19.79 37.09 39.17
CA ASP A 798 -19.41 36.23 40.31
C ASP A 798 -18.24 36.79 41.15
N GLY A 799 -17.74 37.98 40.78
CA GLY A 799 -16.60 38.66 41.39
C GLY A 799 -15.26 38.46 40.65
N VAL A 800 -15.17 37.47 39.76
CA VAL A 800 -13.98 37.18 38.93
C VAL A 800 -14.32 37.30 37.44
N TYR A 801 -15.48 36.77 37.03
CA TYR A 801 -16.01 36.81 35.67
C TYR A 801 -17.33 37.59 35.63
N SER A 802 -17.54 38.33 34.55
CA SER A 802 -18.77 39.08 34.27
C SER A 802 -19.22 38.86 32.83
N ALA A 803 -20.52 38.64 32.63
CA ALA A 803 -21.12 38.49 31.31
C ALA A 803 -22.32 39.44 31.16
N ARG A 804 -22.55 39.94 29.94
CA ARG A 804 -23.58 40.94 29.62
C ARG A 804 -24.44 40.49 28.44
N ALA A 805 -25.73 40.77 28.51
CA ALA A 805 -26.69 40.57 27.44
C ALA A 805 -27.58 41.82 27.27
N SER A 806 -28.04 42.08 26.04
CA SER A 806 -28.93 43.20 25.76
C SER A 806 -30.39 42.78 25.83
N LEU A 807 -31.20 43.53 26.57
CA LEU A 807 -32.64 43.36 26.71
C LEU A 807 -33.35 44.60 26.13
N GLN A 808 -34.35 44.40 25.27
CA GLN A 808 -35.20 45.49 24.80
C GLN A 808 -36.47 45.60 25.66
N ILE A 809 -36.69 46.79 26.25
CA ILE A 809 -37.87 47.13 27.07
C ILE A 809 -38.77 48.12 26.35
#